data_AF-A0A5C8HYW5-F1
#
_entry.id   AF-A0A5C8HYW5-F1
#
_cell.length_a   1.000
_cell.length_b   1.000
_cell.length_c   1.000
_cell.angle_alpha   90.00
_cell.angle_beta   90.00
_cell.angle_gamma   90.00
#
_symmetry.space_group_name_H-M   'P 1'
#
loop_
_entity.id
_entity.type
_entity.pdbx_description
1 polymer ?
#
loop_
_entity_poly.entity_id
_entity_poly.type
_entity_poly.pdbx_seq_one_letter_code
_entity_poly.pdbx_strand_id
1 'polypeptide(L)'
;MNAPIARHERRFRVALATALTAALACGIAAPAHAEPADSITPVPDAWGRYFVDSWNTNESANRTPETNAAIGLLSPMLQYWTPEDSPTAEFDANGKFLPESVGTVKNRTVLDANIAESARITRTRTPEQAIAAYLTDRRNQNYSAIAGLGPYAAEFRTGTNAGTSIPDEIPADATTVKYDDAGNSNRTWADTGTTYGAMVELVNTFRASSASTNPSKAYYNYARPFRWSDDVHVLPTLEPAKKSDAEWKDDGGYPSGHTNAGWLATYALAYATPERFQELLTSGSEIGNTRIVAGMHSPADVIGGRMMSTAVAAAALNNPVNAELKQRALDAAAALLETTPAADDAFADGEANEALYAERLTYGLPRVGDTTLPVAVPKGAEVLLETRQPYLTADQRRWVLQSTGLESGYALLDDAEGWGRLNLYAAADGYSAFVEDVTVDMDAADGGFSAADTWSNDIEGPGALTKTGTGSLTLAGDNSYTGDTIVEGGELVASSATALGAGSLTVDDAIVSETATAPVVVAGDLTVGTGGELRLTVDSAEPALRVAGDIDVDGSLTVTVADGFVPADDVVIATYAGSAPAIDEDAVRFTGLPAGYTPTLEARDGVLRLINATPALEALTAGTPSIHGAPVVGDPLTLTPGTWGPAPVQLSYQWYRGSEVISGATGLAYTPVEADLGQRLSATVTGTKAGFASLSLRADASGVVTAGSPTASPTPTVRATPPASGALAATGAEAPALLPIVALGILALGAAFVAVRVRVTRSRRS
;
A
#
# COMPACT_ATOMS: atom_id res chain seq x y z
N MET A 1 48.32 57.28 -30.78
CA MET A 1 48.16 56.99 -32.21
C MET A 1 47.52 55.61 -32.33
N ASN A 2 46.40 55.35 -32.98
CA ASN A 2 45.36 56.15 -33.61
C ASN A 2 44.14 55.22 -33.68
N ALA A 3 42.97 55.70 -33.28
CA ALA A 3 41.68 55.24 -33.82
C ALA A 3 41.57 55.70 -35.29
N PRO A 4 40.58 55.23 -36.08
CA PRO A 4 39.21 55.80 -36.02
C PRO A 4 38.11 54.70 -35.90
N ILE A 5 36.95 54.89 -35.23
CA ILE A 5 35.81 55.84 -35.43
C ILE A 5 34.99 55.45 -36.69
N ALA A 6 33.65 55.34 -36.76
CA ALA A 6 32.48 55.70 -35.94
C ALA A 6 31.31 54.75 -36.32
N ARG A 7 30.49 54.23 -35.41
CA ARG A 7 29.31 54.83 -34.72
C ARG A 7 28.11 55.18 -35.62
N HIS A 8 27.01 54.47 -35.39
CA HIS A 8 25.65 55.03 -35.46
C HIS A 8 25.12 55.21 -34.04
N GLU A 9 24.77 56.46 -33.70
CA GLU A 9 24.17 56.94 -32.46
C GLU A 9 22.62 56.92 -32.61
N ARG A 10 21.87 56.30 -31.67
CA ARG A 10 21.20 56.90 -30.47
C ARG A 10 20.16 57.97 -30.86
N ARG A 11 18.90 58.06 -30.37
CA ARG A 11 18.16 57.64 -29.15
C ARG A 11 16.65 57.91 -29.41
N PHE A 12 15.71 57.19 -28.77
CA PHE A 12 14.78 57.70 -27.73
C PHE A 12 13.61 56.74 -27.36
N ARG A 13 13.61 56.36 -26.07
CA ARG A 13 12.53 56.08 -25.06
C ARG A 13 11.22 55.30 -25.33
N VAL A 14 11.07 54.21 -24.55
CA VAL A 14 10.01 53.83 -23.57
C VAL A 14 8.52 53.79 -24.02
N ALA A 15 7.91 52.58 -24.05
CA ALA A 15 6.83 52.12 -23.14
C ALA A 15 5.99 50.93 -23.71
N LEU A 16 5.83 49.90 -22.87
CA LEU A 16 4.65 49.04 -22.63
C LEU A 16 4.11 48.00 -23.66
N ALA A 17 3.88 46.81 -23.08
CA ALA A 17 2.80 45.84 -23.31
C ALA A 17 3.03 44.60 -24.21
N THR A 18 2.60 43.47 -23.64
CA THR A 18 2.28 42.15 -24.23
C THR A 18 3.43 41.30 -24.80
N ALA A 19 3.94 40.38 -23.97
CA ALA A 19 4.52 39.12 -24.46
C ALA A 19 3.56 37.98 -24.08
N LEU A 20 2.81 37.56 -25.09
CA LEU A 20 1.84 36.48 -25.10
C LEU A 20 2.55 35.13 -24.87
N THR A 21 1.93 34.32 -24.03
CA THR A 21 2.15 32.89 -23.79
C THR A 21 2.29 32.09 -25.09
N ALA A 22 3.32 31.25 -25.16
CA ALA A 22 3.40 30.14 -26.10
C ALA A 22 3.88 28.89 -25.34
N ALA A 23 3.00 28.34 -24.50
CA ALA A 23 3.11 26.96 -24.06
C ALA A 23 2.72 26.08 -25.25
N LEU A 24 3.64 25.23 -25.72
CA LEU A 24 3.30 24.13 -26.60
C LEU A 24 2.36 23.19 -25.84
N ALA A 25 1.06 23.33 -26.08
CA ALA A 25 0.08 22.30 -25.79
C ALA A 25 0.38 21.11 -26.72
N CYS A 26 1.19 20.17 -26.27
CA CYS A 26 1.08 18.79 -26.74
C CYS A 26 -0.04 18.14 -25.94
N GLY A 27 -1.28 18.56 -26.22
CA GLY A 27 -2.45 17.84 -25.78
C GLY A 27 -2.38 16.47 -26.43
N ILE A 28 -2.13 15.44 -25.62
CA ILE A 28 -2.64 14.12 -25.93
C ILE A 28 -4.14 14.35 -25.95
N ALA A 29 -4.76 14.34 -27.12
CA ALA A 29 -6.19 14.24 -27.19
C ALA A 29 -6.54 12.90 -26.51
N ALA A 30 -6.98 12.97 -25.26
CA ALA A 30 -7.76 11.89 -24.67
C ALA A 30 -8.86 11.56 -25.69
N PRO A 31 -9.16 10.27 -25.93
CA PRO A 31 -10.32 9.94 -26.74
C PRO A 31 -11.50 10.71 -26.14
N ALA A 32 -12.25 11.40 -26.99
CA ALA A 32 -13.46 12.07 -26.56
C ALA A 32 -14.35 11.00 -25.92
N HIS A 33 -14.47 11.01 -24.59
CA HIS A 33 -15.49 10.27 -23.88
C HIS A 33 -16.82 10.86 -24.34
N ALA A 34 -17.47 10.17 -25.26
CA ALA A 34 -18.83 10.49 -25.63
C ALA A 34 -19.72 10.08 -24.45
N GLU A 35 -20.12 11.06 -23.63
CA GLU A 35 -21.19 10.89 -22.66
C GLU A 35 -22.49 10.51 -23.38
N PRO A 36 -23.18 9.52 -22.84
CA PRO A 36 -24.46 9.82 -22.23
C PRO A 36 -24.56 9.25 -20.82
N ALA A 37 -25.46 9.85 -20.02
CA ALA A 37 -25.95 9.39 -18.72
C ALA A 37 -26.45 7.91 -18.67
N ASP A 38 -26.34 7.18 -19.78
CA ASP A 38 -26.62 5.75 -19.91
C ASP A 38 -25.33 4.89 -19.87
N SER A 39 -24.12 5.46 -19.71
CA SER A 39 -22.83 4.72 -19.81
C SER A 39 -22.63 3.65 -18.73
N ILE A 40 -23.35 3.78 -17.61
CA ILE A 40 -23.38 2.79 -16.53
C ILE A 40 -24.49 1.74 -16.71
N THR A 41 -25.41 1.91 -17.67
CA THR A 41 -26.52 0.97 -17.88
C THR A 41 -25.99 -0.44 -18.19
N PRO A 42 -26.40 -1.48 -17.43
CA PRO A 42 -25.97 -2.84 -17.71
C PRO A 42 -26.32 -3.28 -19.13
N VAL A 43 -25.34 -3.87 -19.82
CA VAL A 43 -25.51 -4.48 -21.15
C VAL A 43 -25.64 -5.99 -20.97
N PRO A 44 -26.64 -6.67 -21.58
CA PRO A 44 -26.74 -8.11 -21.50
C PRO A 44 -25.70 -8.82 -22.39
N ASP A 45 -25.51 -10.12 -22.15
CA ASP A 45 -24.70 -10.97 -23.01
C ASP A 45 -25.25 -11.04 -24.45
N ALA A 46 -24.51 -11.71 -25.34
CA ALA A 46 -24.88 -11.85 -26.76
C ALA A 46 -26.23 -12.55 -27.00
N TRP A 47 -26.82 -13.17 -25.97
CA TRP A 47 -28.12 -13.86 -26.01
C TRP A 47 -29.20 -13.16 -25.19
N GLY A 48 -28.95 -11.93 -24.72
CA GLY A 48 -29.91 -11.12 -23.99
C GLY A 48 -30.08 -11.50 -22.51
N ARG A 49 -29.10 -12.17 -21.90
CA ARG A 49 -29.10 -12.55 -20.48
C ARG A 49 -28.14 -11.69 -19.68
N TYR A 50 -28.36 -11.61 -18.37
CA TYR A 50 -27.35 -11.18 -17.42
C TYR A 50 -26.82 -12.40 -16.67
N PHE A 51 -25.51 -12.49 -16.46
CA PHE A 51 -24.93 -13.65 -15.77
C PHE A 51 -25.54 -13.83 -14.37
N VAL A 52 -25.69 -12.75 -13.60
CA VAL A 52 -26.25 -12.79 -12.24
C VAL A 52 -27.71 -13.26 -12.18
N ASP A 53 -28.45 -13.18 -13.28
CA ASP A 53 -29.84 -13.68 -13.36
C ASP A 53 -29.92 -15.11 -13.89
N SER A 54 -28.85 -15.60 -14.52
CA SER A 54 -28.82 -16.87 -15.27
C SER A 54 -27.71 -17.82 -14.86
N TRP A 55 -26.98 -17.52 -13.78
CA TRP A 55 -25.84 -18.29 -13.26
C TRP A 55 -26.16 -19.78 -13.06
N ASN A 56 -27.40 -20.09 -12.66
CA ASN A 56 -27.87 -21.44 -12.41
C ASN A 56 -27.97 -22.30 -13.69
N THR A 57 -27.92 -21.69 -14.87
CA THR A 57 -27.87 -22.41 -16.15
C THR A 57 -26.51 -23.06 -16.43
N ASN A 58 -25.47 -22.79 -15.61
CA ASN A 58 -24.20 -23.49 -15.70
C ASN A 58 -24.28 -24.92 -15.14
N GLU A 59 -24.84 -25.81 -15.94
CA GLU A 59 -25.03 -27.23 -15.63
C GLU A 59 -24.65 -28.09 -16.84
N SER A 60 -24.37 -29.38 -16.61
CA SER A 60 -23.92 -30.31 -17.67
C SER A 60 -24.97 -30.60 -18.75
N ALA A 61 -26.23 -30.25 -18.51
CA ALA A 61 -27.31 -30.36 -19.49
C ALA A 61 -27.24 -29.25 -20.54
N ASN A 62 -26.75 -28.07 -20.17
CA ASN A 62 -26.63 -26.91 -21.05
C ASN A 62 -25.21 -26.85 -21.61
N ARG A 63 -25.08 -27.07 -22.92
CA ARG A 63 -23.80 -27.40 -23.58
C ARG A 63 -23.39 -26.38 -24.63
N THR A 64 -24.10 -25.26 -24.75
CA THR A 64 -23.81 -24.24 -25.76
C THR A 64 -23.75 -22.86 -25.10
N PRO A 65 -23.11 -21.87 -25.75
CA PRO A 65 -23.08 -20.49 -25.25
C PRO A 65 -24.49 -19.92 -24.98
N GLU A 66 -25.45 -20.21 -25.87
CA GLU A 66 -26.86 -19.79 -25.77
C GLU A 66 -27.56 -20.34 -24.52
N THR A 67 -27.23 -21.57 -24.14
CA THR A 67 -27.98 -22.33 -23.12
C THR A 67 -27.30 -22.30 -21.76
N ASN A 68 -25.99 -22.06 -21.69
CA ASN A 68 -25.21 -22.08 -20.47
C ASN A 68 -24.50 -20.74 -20.26
N ALA A 69 -24.81 -20.04 -19.16
CA ALA A 69 -24.26 -18.72 -18.87
C ALA A 69 -22.73 -18.69 -18.76
N ALA A 70 -22.09 -19.74 -18.22
CA ALA A 70 -20.63 -19.80 -18.12
C ALA A 70 -19.95 -20.05 -19.47
N ILE A 71 -20.58 -20.82 -20.36
CA ILE A 71 -20.11 -20.94 -21.74
C ILE A 71 -20.35 -19.62 -22.49
N GLY A 72 -21.48 -18.96 -22.26
CA GLY A 72 -21.76 -17.65 -22.86
C GLY A 72 -20.74 -16.58 -22.48
N LEU A 73 -20.45 -16.45 -21.18
CA LEU A 73 -19.45 -15.53 -20.62
C LEU A 73 -18.07 -15.70 -21.25
N LEU A 74 -17.66 -16.95 -21.47
CA LEU A 74 -16.32 -17.28 -21.98
C LEU A 74 -16.24 -17.30 -23.51
N SER A 75 -17.32 -16.94 -24.20
CA SER A 75 -17.41 -16.92 -25.65
C SER A 75 -16.44 -16.00 -26.39
N PRO A 76 -15.80 -14.97 -25.79
CA PRO A 76 -14.67 -14.29 -26.44
C PRO A 76 -13.57 -15.24 -26.92
N MET A 77 -13.40 -16.41 -26.28
CA MET A 77 -12.49 -17.47 -26.75
C MET A 77 -12.77 -17.91 -28.19
N LEU A 78 -14.02 -17.84 -28.66
CA LEU A 78 -14.42 -18.25 -30.01
C LEU A 78 -13.80 -17.37 -31.12
N GLN A 79 -13.32 -16.18 -30.79
CA GLN A 79 -12.57 -15.31 -31.70
C GLN A 79 -11.14 -15.83 -31.97
N TYR A 80 -10.63 -16.70 -31.09
CA TYR A 80 -9.26 -17.21 -31.12
C TYR A 80 -9.22 -18.71 -31.43
N TRP A 81 -10.22 -19.46 -30.94
CA TRP A 81 -10.33 -20.90 -31.02
C TRP A 81 -11.78 -21.34 -31.16
N THR A 82 -12.09 -22.13 -32.19
CA THR A 82 -13.43 -22.72 -32.36
C THR A 82 -13.36 -24.24 -32.16
N PRO A 83 -14.05 -24.82 -31.17
CA PRO A 83 -14.09 -26.28 -30.99
C PRO A 83 -14.79 -26.97 -32.16
N GLU A 84 -14.44 -28.23 -32.43
CA GLU A 84 -15.27 -29.09 -33.29
C GLU A 84 -16.42 -29.72 -32.51
N ASP A 85 -17.60 -29.85 -33.13
CA ASP A 85 -18.81 -30.41 -32.49
C ASP A 85 -18.67 -31.91 -32.12
N SER A 86 -17.77 -32.63 -32.78
CA SER A 86 -17.49 -34.06 -32.56
C SER A 86 -16.04 -34.38 -32.90
N PRO A 87 -15.10 -33.89 -32.08
CA PRO A 87 -13.69 -33.91 -32.42
C PRO A 87 -13.13 -35.32 -32.44
N THR A 88 -12.30 -35.62 -33.43
CA THR A 88 -11.52 -36.87 -33.50
C THR A 88 -10.04 -36.54 -33.33
N ALA A 89 -9.46 -36.94 -32.21
CA ALA A 89 -8.06 -36.66 -31.94
C ALA A 89 -7.11 -37.35 -32.93
N GLU A 90 -6.17 -36.57 -33.45
CA GLU A 90 -5.01 -37.05 -34.16
C GLU A 90 -3.76 -36.99 -33.28
N PHE A 91 -2.81 -37.87 -33.59
CA PHE A 91 -1.54 -37.99 -32.89
C PHE A 91 -0.40 -38.01 -33.90
N ASP A 92 0.74 -37.43 -33.53
CA ASP A 92 1.93 -37.48 -34.37
C ASP A 92 2.57 -38.89 -34.39
N ALA A 93 3.67 -39.05 -35.13
CA ALA A 93 4.37 -40.33 -35.24
C ALA A 93 4.93 -40.86 -33.91
N ASN A 94 5.07 -39.99 -32.89
CA ASN A 94 5.53 -40.33 -31.55
C ASN A 94 4.36 -40.53 -30.56
N GLY A 95 3.12 -40.44 -31.03
CA GLY A 95 1.92 -40.56 -30.20
C GLY A 95 1.58 -39.29 -29.41
N LYS A 96 2.17 -38.13 -29.75
CA LYS A 96 1.84 -36.85 -29.14
C LYS A 96 0.52 -36.33 -29.71
N PHE A 97 -0.39 -35.91 -28.83
CA PHE A 97 -1.66 -35.33 -29.24
C PHE A 97 -1.46 -34.05 -30.06
N LEU A 98 -2.22 -33.89 -31.14
CA LEU A 98 -2.23 -32.69 -31.98
C LEU A 98 -3.45 -31.83 -31.62
N PRO A 99 -3.31 -30.73 -30.86
CA PRO A 99 -4.47 -29.95 -30.40
C PRO A 99 -5.36 -29.42 -31.54
N GLU A 100 -4.78 -29.09 -32.69
CA GLU A 100 -5.53 -28.60 -33.86
C GLU A 100 -6.45 -29.65 -34.49
N SER A 101 -6.34 -30.93 -34.11
CA SER A 101 -7.24 -31.99 -34.57
C SER A 101 -8.63 -31.95 -33.90
N VAL A 102 -8.80 -31.15 -32.85
CA VAL A 102 -10.05 -31.10 -32.09
C VAL A 102 -10.72 -29.73 -32.07
N GLY A 103 -10.19 -28.80 -32.87
CA GLY A 103 -10.71 -27.45 -33.05
C GLY A 103 -9.86 -26.62 -34.00
N THR A 104 -10.43 -25.50 -34.45
CA THR A 104 -9.82 -24.61 -35.43
C THR A 104 -9.23 -23.38 -34.77
N VAL A 105 -7.95 -23.11 -35.05
CA VAL A 105 -7.30 -21.84 -34.69
C VAL A 105 -7.84 -20.70 -35.56
N LYS A 106 -8.35 -19.65 -34.93
CA LYS A 106 -8.87 -18.44 -35.61
C LYS A 106 -7.90 -17.27 -35.58
N ASN A 107 -7.10 -17.16 -34.54
CA ASN A 107 -6.12 -16.09 -34.40
C ASN A 107 -4.80 -16.63 -33.83
N ARG A 108 -3.83 -16.82 -34.73
CA ARG A 108 -2.53 -17.38 -34.40
C ARG A 108 -1.72 -16.45 -33.49
N THR A 109 -1.78 -15.13 -33.72
CA THR A 109 -1.03 -14.14 -32.95
C THR A 109 -1.25 -14.27 -31.45
N VAL A 110 -2.51 -14.38 -31.03
CA VAL A 110 -2.85 -14.51 -29.60
C VAL A 110 -2.56 -15.92 -29.08
N LEU A 111 -2.93 -16.98 -29.81
CA LEU A 111 -2.71 -18.34 -29.31
C LEU A 111 -1.21 -18.70 -29.23
N ASP A 112 -0.39 -18.28 -30.20
CA ASP A 112 1.05 -18.48 -30.13
C ASP A 112 1.67 -17.68 -28.98
N ALA A 113 1.24 -16.43 -28.75
CA ALA A 113 1.69 -15.63 -27.62
C ALA A 113 1.29 -16.27 -26.26
N ASN A 114 0.09 -16.83 -26.17
CA ASN A 114 -0.41 -17.55 -24.99
C ASN A 114 0.47 -18.77 -24.64
N ILE A 115 0.86 -19.57 -25.64
CA ILE A 115 1.73 -20.72 -25.44
C ILE A 115 3.19 -20.28 -25.21
N ALA A 116 3.67 -19.27 -25.92
CA ALA A 116 5.02 -18.72 -25.73
C ALA A 116 5.22 -18.17 -24.32
N GLU A 117 4.21 -17.49 -23.76
CA GLU A 117 4.27 -16.97 -22.40
C GLU A 117 4.28 -18.10 -21.35
N SER A 118 3.48 -19.16 -21.58
CA SER A 118 3.53 -20.38 -20.75
C SER A 118 4.94 -21.01 -20.78
N ALA A 119 5.55 -21.09 -21.97
CA ALA A 119 6.89 -21.62 -22.13
C ALA A 119 7.93 -20.73 -21.43
N ARG A 120 7.83 -19.40 -21.57
CA ARG A 120 8.71 -18.44 -20.90
C ARG A 120 8.68 -18.64 -19.39
N ILE A 121 7.48 -18.59 -18.79
CA ILE A 121 7.29 -18.73 -17.34
C ILE A 121 7.83 -20.07 -16.84
N THR A 122 7.49 -21.19 -17.50
CA THR A 122 7.94 -22.52 -17.05
C THR A 122 9.46 -22.74 -17.18
N ARG A 123 10.11 -22.05 -18.12
CA ARG A 123 11.58 -22.11 -18.32
C ARG A 123 12.35 -21.21 -17.35
N THR A 124 11.77 -20.09 -16.94
CA THR A 124 12.43 -19.11 -16.06
C THR A 124 11.99 -19.22 -14.60
N ARG A 125 11.13 -20.18 -14.25
CA ARG A 125 10.65 -20.35 -12.87
C ARG A 125 11.80 -20.58 -11.89
N THR A 126 11.74 -19.91 -10.73
CA THR A 126 12.70 -20.12 -9.65
C THR A 126 12.35 -21.38 -8.83
N PRO A 127 13.28 -21.91 -8.02
CA PRO A 127 12.99 -23.00 -7.08
C PRO A 127 11.83 -22.67 -6.12
N GLU A 128 11.73 -21.43 -5.65
CA GLU A 128 10.68 -20.98 -4.74
C GLU A 128 9.31 -20.99 -5.44
N GLN A 129 9.27 -20.50 -6.69
CA GLN A 129 8.07 -20.56 -7.52
C GLN A 129 7.66 -22.01 -7.83
N ALA A 130 8.62 -22.92 -8.03
CA ALA A 130 8.34 -24.34 -8.21
C ALA A 130 7.73 -24.97 -6.95
N ILE A 131 8.22 -24.61 -5.76
CA ILE A 131 7.65 -25.07 -4.48
C ILE A 131 6.23 -24.54 -4.31
N ALA A 132 6.03 -23.23 -4.48
CA ALA A 132 4.72 -22.61 -4.39
C ALA A 132 3.72 -23.24 -5.38
N ALA A 133 4.15 -23.50 -6.62
CA ALA A 133 3.31 -24.12 -7.63
C ALA A 133 2.91 -25.56 -7.29
N TYR A 134 3.81 -26.37 -6.75
CA TYR A 134 3.48 -27.71 -6.27
C TYR A 134 2.48 -27.67 -5.09
N LEU A 135 2.77 -26.84 -4.08
CA LEU A 135 1.94 -26.76 -2.88
C LEU A 135 0.54 -26.25 -3.21
N THR A 136 0.41 -25.16 -3.95
CA THR A 136 -0.89 -24.60 -4.36
C THR A 136 -1.66 -25.55 -5.29
N ASP A 137 -0.95 -26.31 -6.13
CA ASP A 137 -1.60 -27.33 -6.98
C ASP A 137 -2.18 -28.48 -6.16
N ARG A 138 -1.43 -28.93 -5.16
CA ARG A 138 -1.80 -30.14 -4.43
C ARG A 138 -2.69 -29.90 -3.24
N ARG A 139 -2.61 -28.73 -2.62
CA ARG A 139 -3.50 -28.29 -1.54
C ARG A 139 -4.87 -27.91 -2.08
N ASN A 140 -5.87 -27.97 -1.20
CA ASN A 140 -7.18 -27.40 -1.48
C ASN A 140 -7.04 -25.90 -1.81
N GLN A 141 -7.73 -25.43 -2.86
CA GLN A 141 -7.61 -24.04 -3.32
C GLN A 141 -8.20 -23.06 -2.30
N ASN A 142 -9.24 -23.46 -1.57
CA ASN A 142 -9.80 -22.64 -0.49
C ASN A 142 -8.79 -22.46 0.64
N TYR A 143 -8.06 -23.53 1.00
CA TYR A 143 -6.98 -23.45 1.99
C TYR A 143 -5.84 -22.55 1.53
N SER A 144 -5.49 -22.60 0.24
CA SER A 144 -4.43 -21.77 -0.34
C SER A 144 -4.78 -20.28 -0.32
N ALA A 145 -6.05 -19.93 -0.54
CA ALA A 145 -6.54 -18.54 -0.51
C ALA A 145 -6.36 -17.86 0.86
N ILE A 146 -6.28 -18.62 1.95
CA ILE A 146 -6.06 -18.10 3.31
C ILE A 146 -4.77 -17.25 3.39
N ALA A 147 -3.77 -17.51 2.54
CA ALA A 147 -2.54 -16.72 2.51
C ALA A 147 -2.77 -15.22 2.29
N GLY A 148 -3.85 -14.83 1.60
CA GLY A 148 -4.17 -13.41 1.38
C GLY A 148 -4.64 -12.66 2.63
N LEU A 149 -5.00 -13.37 3.71
CA LEU A 149 -5.23 -12.76 5.03
C LEU A 149 -3.92 -12.29 5.70
N GLY A 150 -2.76 -12.56 5.09
CA GLY A 150 -1.43 -12.13 5.55
C GLY A 150 -1.20 -12.45 7.04
N PRO A 151 -0.95 -11.44 7.89
CA PRO A 151 -0.70 -11.62 9.32
C PRO A 151 -1.81 -12.35 10.10
N TYR A 152 -3.03 -12.39 9.58
CA TYR A 152 -4.17 -13.07 10.22
C TYR A 152 -4.36 -14.52 9.73
N ALA A 153 -3.60 -14.96 8.72
CA ALA A 153 -3.75 -16.28 8.12
C ALA A 153 -3.54 -17.43 9.12
N ALA A 154 -2.57 -17.31 10.03
CA ALA A 154 -2.30 -18.33 11.04
C ALA A 154 -3.44 -18.45 12.07
N GLU A 155 -3.93 -17.32 12.56
CA GLU A 155 -5.07 -17.26 13.47
C GLU A 155 -6.33 -17.81 12.81
N PHE A 156 -6.61 -17.41 11.56
CA PHE A 156 -7.74 -17.94 10.81
C PHE A 156 -7.67 -19.46 10.64
N ARG A 157 -6.48 -20.02 10.31
CA ARG A 157 -6.30 -21.47 10.19
C ARG A 157 -6.62 -22.20 11.49
N THR A 158 -6.08 -21.71 12.62
CA THR A 158 -6.34 -22.32 13.93
C THR A 158 -7.81 -22.16 14.32
N GLY A 159 -8.37 -20.97 14.21
CA GLY A 159 -9.76 -20.64 14.58
C GLY A 159 -10.84 -21.28 13.70
N THR A 160 -10.47 -21.84 12.54
CA THR A 160 -11.38 -22.60 11.66
C THR A 160 -11.02 -24.07 11.51
N ASN A 161 -9.98 -24.54 12.22
CA ASN A 161 -9.40 -25.86 11.96
C ASN A 161 -9.12 -26.08 10.46
N ALA A 162 -8.69 -25.02 9.75
CA ALA A 162 -8.33 -25.14 8.35
C ALA A 162 -7.07 -25.98 8.23
N GLY A 163 -7.10 -26.99 7.36
CA GLY A 163 -6.03 -27.97 7.29
C GLY A 163 -5.82 -28.54 5.90
N THR A 164 -4.63 -29.06 5.69
CA THR A 164 -4.22 -29.79 4.50
C THR A 164 -3.39 -31.00 4.92
N SER A 165 -3.53 -32.11 4.21
CA SER A 165 -2.66 -33.28 4.37
C SER A 165 -1.38 -33.19 3.52
N ILE A 166 -1.22 -32.12 2.74
CA ILE A 166 -0.04 -31.90 1.90
C ILE A 166 1.04 -31.20 2.74
N PRO A 167 2.18 -31.85 3.02
CA PRO A 167 3.26 -31.25 3.81
C PRO A 167 3.82 -29.99 3.14
N ASP A 168 4.39 -29.07 3.94
CA ASP A 168 5.07 -27.87 3.42
C ASP A 168 6.34 -28.22 2.63
N GLU A 169 7.02 -29.29 3.02
CA GLU A 169 8.12 -29.85 2.24
C GLU A 169 7.58 -30.81 1.18
N ILE A 170 8.04 -30.64 -0.06
CA ILE A 170 7.67 -31.55 -1.16
C ILE A 170 8.19 -32.96 -0.83
N PRO A 171 7.32 -33.99 -0.85
CA PRO A 171 7.75 -35.38 -0.67
C PRO A 171 8.82 -35.78 -1.70
N ALA A 172 9.86 -36.49 -1.25
CA ALA A 172 11.01 -36.85 -2.09
C ALA A 172 10.62 -37.72 -3.30
N ASP A 173 9.52 -38.48 -3.22
CA ASP A 173 8.95 -39.34 -4.24
C ASP A 173 7.81 -38.69 -5.05
N ALA A 174 7.53 -37.39 -4.85
CA ALA A 174 6.47 -36.64 -5.55
C ALA A 174 6.65 -36.60 -7.08
N THR A 175 7.84 -36.90 -7.60
CA THR A 175 8.07 -37.06 -9.05
C THR A 175 7.46 -38.35 -9.62
N THR A 176 7.05 -39.28 -8.76
CA THR A 176 6.46 -40.58 -9.14
C THR A 176 5.13 -40.88 -8.46
N VAL A 177 4.80 -40.16 -7.38
CA VAL A 177 3.58 -40.34 -6.59
C VAL A 177 2.73 -39.07 -6.66
N LYS A 178 1.45 -39.22 -7.01
CA LYS A 178 0.46 -38.16 -6.91
C LYS A 178 -0.09 -38.08 -5.49
N TYR A 179 -0.03 -36.90 -4.87
CA TYR A 179 -0.61 -36.63 -3.56
C TYR A 179 -1.93 -35.89 -3.70
N ASP A 180 -2.99 -36.44 -3.12
CA ASP A 180 -4.30 -35.80 -3.03
C ASP A 180 -4.53 -35.26 -1.61
N ASP A 181 -5.00 -34.02 -1.52
CA ASP A 181 -5.26 -33.37 -0.24
C ASP A 181 -6.52 -33.95 0.42
N ALA A 182 -6.34 -34.50 1.61
CA ALA A 182 -7.42 -35.01 2.44
C ALA A 182 -8.04 -33.91 3.33
N GLY A 183 -7.49 -32.69 3.35
CA GLY A 183 -7.95 -31.60 4.20
C GLY A 183 -7.53 -31.75 5.67
N ASN A 184 -8.34 -31.20 6.57
CA ASN A 184 -8.19 -31.30 8.01
C ASN A 184 -8.62 -32.69 8.55
N SER A 185 -8.65 -32.83 9.88
CA SER A 185 -9.08 -34.08 10.54
C SER A 185 -10.50 -34.54 10.20
N ASN A 186 -11.37 -33.62 9.79
CA ASN A 186 -12.77 -33.87 9.41
C ASN A 186 -12.94 -34.13 7.90
N ARG A 187 -11.83 -34.16 7.15
CA ARG A 187 -11.81 -34.28 5.68
C ARG A 187 -12.46 -33.11 4.95
N THR A 188 -12.43 -31.93 5.55
CA THR A 188 -12.84 -30.65 4.96
C THR A 188 -11.63 -29.72 4.86
N TRP A 189 -11.73 -28.65 4.08
CA TRP A 189 -10.63 -27.66 4.03
C TRP A 189 -10.58 -26.80 5.30
N ALA A 190 -11.73 -26.58 5.93
CA ALA A 190 -11.94 -25.90 7.21
C ALA A 190 -13.34 -26.25 7.76
N ASP A 191 -13.59 -25.92 9.02
CA ASP A 191 -14.85 -26.20 9.73
C ASP A 191 -15.74 -24.93 9.81
N THR A 192 -17.05 -25.08 9.60
CA THR A 192 -18.02 -23.96 9.66
C THR A 192 -18.60 -23.71 11.05
N GLY A 193 -18.40 -24.64 11.99
CA GLY A 193 -18.94 -24.57 13.36
C GLY A 193 -18.01 -23.90 14.38
N THR A 194 -17.11 -23.03 13.92
CA THR A 194 -16.03 -22.44 14.74
C THR A 194 -16.15 -20.92 14.81
N THR A 195 -15.21 -20.27 15.52
CA THR A 195 -15.17 -18.80 15.71
C THR A 195 -15.32 -18.02 14.40
N TYR A 196 -14.55 -18.37 13.36
CA TYR A 196 -14.62 -17.70 12.05
C TYR A 196 -15.41 -18.53 11.01
N GLY A 197 -16.24 -19.47 11.48
CA GLY A 197 -16.91 -20.47 10.64
C GLY A 197 -17.89 -19.88 9.60
N ALA A 198 -18.41 -18.67 9.84
CA ALA A 198 -19.25 -17.97 8.87
C ALA A 198 -18.48 -17.55 7.60
N MET A 199 -17.19 -17.20 7.73
CA MET A 199 -16.32 -16.93 6.57
C MET A 199 -16.11 -18.21 5.74
N VAL A 200 -15.90 -19.34 6.42
CA VAL A 200 -15.79 -20.68 5.79
C VAL A 200 -17.09 -21.05 5.07
N GLU A 201 -18.24 -20.77 5.69
CA GLU A 201 -19.56 -21.00 5.12
C GLU A 201 -19.79 -20.13 3.87
N LEU A 202 -19.37 -18.86 3.88
CA LEU A 202 -19.44 -17.98 2.71
C LEU A 202 -18.60 -18.51 1.53
N VAL A 203 -17.36 -18.93 1.79
CA VAL A 203 -16.49 -19.57 0.78
C VAL A 203 -17.16 -20.82 0.21
N ASN A 204 -17.74 -21.68 1.05
CA ASN A 204 -18.45 -22.88 0.61
C ASN A 204 -19.68 -22.55 -0.24
N THR A 205 -20.43 -21.50 0.12
CA THR A 205 -21.58 -21.02 -0.63
C THR A 205 -21.21 -20.59 -2.04
N PHE A 206 -20.12 -19.82 -2.21
CA PHE A 206 -19.64 -19.43 -3.55
C PHE A 206 -19.28 -20.65 -4.41
N ARG A 207 -18.65 -21.66 -3.81
CA ARG A 207 -18.32 -22.92 -4.49
C ARG A 207 -19.55 -23.71 -4.91
N ALA A 208 -20.68 -23.53 -4.22
CA ALA A 208 -21.96 -24.19 -4.52
C ALA A 208 -22.85 -23.41 -5.52
N SER A 209 -22.50 -22.17 -5.89
CA SER A 209 -23.28 -21.31 -6.80
C SER A 209 -23.06 -21.64 -8.29
N SER A 210 -23.24 -22.90 -8.70
CA SER A 210 -23.00 -23.39 -10.07
C SER A 210 -21.62 -23.01 -10.62
N ALA A 211 -20.60 -23.15 -9.78
CA ALA A 211 -19.22 -22.72 -10.06
C ALA A 211 -18.39 -23.70 -10.93
N SER A 212 -18.97 -24.79 -11.43
CA SER A 212 -18.20 -25.84 -12.13
C SER A 212 -17.68 -25.36 -13.48
N THR A 213 -16.38 -25.54 -13.74
CA THR A 213 -15.76 -25.24 -15.04
C THR A 213 -15.92 -26.38 -16.06
N ASN A 214 -16.42 -27.54 -15.64
CA ASN A 214 -16.49 -28.74 -16.49
C ASN A 214 -17.38 -28.55 -17.73
N PRO A 215 -18.56 -27.91 -17.67
CA PRO A 215 -19.36 -27.64 -18.88
C PRO A 215 -18.58 -26.82 -19.92
N SER A 216 -17.88 -25.76 -19.50
CA SER A 216 -17.05 -24.94 -20.38
C SER A 216 -15.85 -25.71 -20.93
N LYS A 217 -15.15 -26.50 -20.09
CA LYS A 217 -14.04 -27.36 -20.55
C LYS A 217 -14.49 -28.35 -21.63
N ALA A 218 -15.66 -28.97 -21.45
CA ALA A 218 -16.22 -29.91 -22.40
C ALA A 218 -16.62 -29.24 -23.72
N TYR A 219 -17.12 -28.01 -23.67
CA TYR A 219 -17.51 -27.24 -24.86
C TYR A 219 -16.30 -26.74 -25.65
N TYR A 220 -15.42 -25.96 -25.01
CA TYR A 220 -14.27 -25.35 -25.71
C TYR A 220 -13.23 -26.37 -26.11
N ASN A 221 -13.11 -27.46 -25.36
CA ASN A 221 -12.20 -28.55 -25.67
C ASN A 221 -10.77 -28.08 -26.03
N TYR A 222 -10.33 -27.00 -25.37
CA TYR A 222 -9.03 -26.38 -25.63
C TYR A 222 -7.96 -27.11 -24.83
N ALA A 223 -6.89 -27.55 -25.48
CA ALA A 223 -5.87 -28.39 -24.83
C ALA A 223 -4.98 -27.59 -23.86
N ARG A 224 -4.47 -28.26 -22.82
CA ARG A 224 -3.43 -27.73 -21.91
C ARG A 224 -2.15 -27.33 -22.67
N PRO A 225 -1.37 -26.35 -22.16
CA PRO A 225 -0.26 -25.78 -22.91
C PRO A 225 0.89 -26.76 -23.22
N PHE A 226 1.15 -27.75 -22.35
CA PHE A 226 2.15 -28.79 -22.63
C PHE A 226 1.79 -29.69 -23.83
N ARG A 227 0.52 -29.74 -24.25
CA ARG A 227 0.12 -30.46 -25.48
C ARG A 227 0.33 -29.63 -26.73
N TRP A 228 0.32 -28.30 -26.60
CA TRP A 228 0.60 -27.38 -27.70
C TRP A 228 2.08 -27.27 -28.00
N SER A 229 2.95 -27.36 -27.00
CA SER A 229 4.38 -27.21 -27.20
C SER A 229 5.20 -27.97 -26.15
N ASP A 230 6.26 -28.64 -26.60
CA ASP A 230 7.26 -29.27 -25.72
C ASP A 230 8.08 -28.22 -24.96
N ASP A 231 8.01 -26.96 -25.38
CA ASP A 231 8.64 -25.84 -24.73
C ASP A 231 8.01 -25.49 -23.37
N VAL A 232 6.79 -25.97 -23.12
CA VAL A 232 6.09 -25.78 -21.85
C VAL A 232 6.42 -26.93 -20.93
N HIS A 233 7.26 -26.67 -19.93
CA HIS A 233 7.75 -27.70 -19.04
C HIS A 233 6.81 -27.88 -17.84
N VAL A 234 6.10 -29.01 -17.78
CA VAL A 234 5.38 -29.41 -16.57
C VAL A 234 6.38 -29.59 -15.43
N LEU A 235 6.01 -29.16 -14.22
CA LEU A 235 6.87 -29.33 -13.06
C LEU A 235 7.06 -30.84 -12.79
N PRO A 236 8.30 -31.36 -12.64
CA PRO A 236 8.54 -32.80 -12.50
C PRO A 236 7.76 -33.45 -11.34
N THR A 237 7.56 -32.73 -10.24
CA THR A 237 6.79 -33.19 -9.07
C THR A 237 5.28 -33.20 -9.30
N LEU A 238 4.82 -32.71 -10.45
CA LEU A 238 3.42 -32.74 -10.87
C LEU A 238 3.18 -33.63 -12.11
N GLU A 239 4.22 -34.26 -12.66
CA GLU A 239 4.06 -35.22 -13.76
C GLU A 239 3.10 -36.38 -13.41
N PRO A 240 3.08 -36.93 -12.16
CA PRO A 240 2.07 -37.93 -11.78
C PRO A 240 0.62 -37.43 -11.78
N ALA A 241 0.40 -36.11 -11.74
CA ALA A 241 -0.93 -35.49 -11.81
C ALA A 241 -1.38 -35.16 -13.23
N LYS A 242 -0.45 -35.21 -14.19
CA LYS A 242 -0.71 -34.94 -15.60
C LYS A 242 -1.39 -36.15 -16.25
N LYS A 243 -2.48 -35.89 -16.97
CA LYS A 243 -3.14 -36.94 -17.77
C LYS A 243 -2.34 -37.25 -19.03
N SER A 244 -2.42 -38.50 -19.49
CA SER A 244 -1.81 -38.89 -20.76
C SER A 244 -2.47 -38.18 -21.95
N ASP A 245 -1.82 -38.20 -23.11
CA ASP A 245 -2.39 -37.64 -24.34
C ASP A 245 -3.61 -38.43 -24.84
N ALA A 246 -3.71 -39.72 -24.51
CA ALA A 246 -4.89 -40.53 -24.80
C ALA A 246 -6.15 -40.06 -24.01
N GLU A 247 -5.95 -39.33 -22.92
CA GLU A 247 -7.00 -38.84 -22.03
C GLU A 247 -7.37 -37.36 -22.28
N TRP A 248 -6.97 -36.79 -23.43
CA TRP A 248 -7.16 -35.37 -23.77
C TRP A 248 -8.59 -34.85 -23.52
N LYS A 249 -9.61 -35.68 -23.78
CA LYS A 249 -11.03 -35.31 -23.68
C LYS A 249 -11.47 -34.98 -22.25
N ASP A 250 -10.82 -35.61 -21.26
CA ASP A 250 -11.08 -35.39 -19.84
C ASP A 250 -10.05 -34.42 -19.22
N ASP A 251 -9.30 -33.69 -20.05
CA ASP A 251 -8.18 -32.86 -19.61
C ASP A 251 -8.07 -31.52 -20.36
N GLY A 252 -9.21 -30.86 -20.57
CA GLY A 252 -9.27 -29.52 -21.15
C GLY A 252 -8.59 -28.45 -20.28
N GLY A 253 -7.89 -27.53 -20.93
CA GLY A 253 -7.26 -26.35 -20.33
C GLY A 253 -8.28 -25.28 -19.94
N TYR A 254 -9.11 -24.83 -20.89
CA TYR A 254 -9.91 -23.61 -20.78
C TYR A 254 -11.35 -23.85 -20.28
N PRO A 255 -11.83 -23.13 -19.26
CA PRO A 255 -11.07 -22.31 -18.32
C PRO A 255 -10.40 -23.16 -17.22
N SER A 256 -9.47 -22.57 -16.46
CA SER A 256 -8.80 -23.24 -15.36
C SER A 256 -9.71 -23.41 -14.13
N GLY A 257 -10.00 -24.66 -13.74
CA GLY A 257 -10.81 -24.97 -12.57
C GLY A 257 -10.13 -24.64 -11.23
N HIS A 258 -8.81 -24.84 -11.13
CA HIS A 258 -8.04 -24.47 -9.93
C HIS A 258 -8.05 -22.96 -9.71
N THR A 259 -7.85 -22.19 -10.80
CA THR A 259 -7.95 -20.74 -10.78
C THR A 259 -9.32 -20.30 -10.31
N ASN A 260 -10.39 -20.78 -10.96
CA ASN A 260 -11.77 -20.45 -10.59
C ASN A 260 -12.08 -20.75 -9.11
N ALA A 261 -11.67 -21.92 -8.62
CA ALA A 261 -11.85 -22.30 -7.22
C ALA A 261 -11.11 -21.39 -6.23
N GLY A 262 -9.85 -21.06 -6.52
CA GLY A 262 -9.02 -20.17 -5.69
C GLY A 262 -9.55 -18.75 -5.65
N TRP A 263 -9.97 -18.21 -6.80
CA TRP A 263 -10.58 -16.89 -6.88
C TRP A 263 -11.93 -16.81 -6.17
N LEU A 264 -12.77 -17.83 -6.24
CA LEU A 264 -14.04 -17.83 -5.49
C LEU A 264 -13.82 -17.77 -3.97
N ALA A 265 -12.85 -18.53 -3.46
CA ALA A 265 -12.47 -18.43 -2.05
C ALA A 265 -11.89 -17.05 -1.72
N THR A 266 -11.07 -16.51 -2.61
CA THR A 266 -10.48 -15.17 -2.48
C THR A 266 -11.56 -14.09 -2.42
N TYR A 267 -12.54 -14.09 -3.33
CA TYR A 267 -13.62 -13.10 -3.34
C TYR A 267 -14.50 -13.18 -2.09
N ALA A 268 -14.80 -14.39 -1.60
CA ALA A 268 -15.55 -14.56 -0.36
C ALA A 268 -14.78 -14.02 0.86
N LEU A 269 -13.47 -14.28 0.93
CA LEU A 269 -12.62 -13.73 1.99
C LEU A 269 -12.46 -12.21 1.86
N ALA A 270 -12.28 -11.68 0.65
CA ALA A 270 -12.13 -10.23 0.41
C ALA A 270 -13.42 -9.47 0.74
N TYR A 271 -14.58 -10.06 0.41
CA TYR A 271 -15.86 -9.51 0.82
C TYR A 271 -16.00 -9.49 2.36
N ALA A 272 -15.60 -10.56 3.05
CA ALA A 272 -15.69 -10.65 4.50
C ALA A 272 -14.64 -9.78 5.22
N THR A 273 -13.45 -9.61 4.66
CA THR A 273 -12.32 -8.89 5.24
C THR A 273 -11.86 -7.77 4.30
N PRO A 274 -12.69 -6.72 4.11
CA PRO A 274 -12.41 -5.66 3.14
C PRO A 274 -11.15 -4.84 3.49
N GLU A 275 -10.67 -4.88 4.72
CA GLU A 275 -9.40 -4.30 5.17
C GLU A 275 -8.18 -4.93 4.48
N ARG A 276 -8.33 -6.13 3.91
CA ARG A 276 -7.29 -6.89 3.19
C ARG A 276 -7.66 -7.16 1.72
N PHE A 277 -8.56 -6.34 1.18
CA PHE A 277 -9.19 -6.60 -0.12
C PHE A 277 -8.15 -6.77 -1.25
N GLN A 278 -7.23 -5.82 -1.39
CA GLN A 278 -6.22 -5.80 -2.44
C GLN A 278 -5.18 -6.92 -2.30
N GLU A 279 -4.76 -7.24 -1.08
CA GLU A 279 -3.85 -8.36 -0.79
C GLU A 279 -4.49 -9.70 -1.11
N LEU A 280 -5.77 -9.86 -0.76
CA LEU A 280 -6.54 -11.05 -1.12
C LEU A 280 -6.65 -11.18 -2.64
N LEU A 281 -7.01 -10.11 -3.35
CA LEU A 281 -7.06 -10.11 -4.82
C LEU A 281 -5.70 -10.48 -5.44
N THR A 282 -4.60 -9.98 -4.89
CA THR A 282 -3.24 -10.33 -5.33
C THR A 282 -2.91 -11.79 -5.07
N SER A 283 -3.26 -12.32 -3.89
CA SER A 283 -3.14 -13.73 -3.54
C SER A 283 -3.95 -14.63 -4.48
N GLY A 284 -5.19 -14.25 -4.81
CA GLY A 284 -6.01 -14.94 -5.81
C GLY A 284 -5.35 -14.98 -7.18
N SER A 285 -4.73 -13.87 -7.60
CA SER A 285 -3.94 -13.81 -8.84
C SER A 285 -2.76 -14.78 -8.83
N GLU A 286 -2.08 -14.94 -7.69
CA GLU A 286 -0.97 -15.89 -7.52
C GLU A 286 -1.43 -17.35 -7.64
N ILE A 287 -2.62 -17.69 -7.09
CA ILE A 287 -3.18 -19.03 -7.25
C ILE A 287 -3.42 -19.35 -8.73
N GLY A 288 -3.84 -18.38 -9.54
CA GLY A 288 -3.91 -18.52 -10.99
C GLY A 288 -2.52 -18.64 -11.65
N ASN A 289 -1.61 -17.73 -11.31
CA ASN A 289 -0.25 -17.68 -11.87
C ASN A 289 0.54 -18.97 -11.63
N THR A 290 0.46 -19.54 -10.42
CA THR A 290 1.12 -20.81 -10.08
C THR A 290 0.69 -21.97 -10.99
N ARG A 291 -0.48 -21.89 -11.62
CA ARG A 291 -0.93 -22.89 -12.61
C ARG A 291 -0.14 -22.85 -13.91
N ILE A 292 0.31 -21.66 -14.28
CA ILE A 292 1.17 -21.41 -15.44
C ILE A 292 2.61 -21.80 -15.10
N VAL A 293 3.09 -21.41 -13.92
CA VAL A 293 4.40 -21.85 -13.38
C VAL A 293 4.52 -23.38 -13.33
N ALA A 294 3.45 -24.07 -12.95
CA ALA A 294 3.38 -25.54 -12.95
C ALA A 294 3.42 -26.16 -14.37
N GLY A 295 3.19 -25.38 -15.42
CA GLY A 295 3.01 -25.85 -16.80
C GLY A 295 1.66 -26.51 -17.08
N MET A 296 0.71 -26.41 -16.14
CA MET A 296 -0.58 -27.11 -16.21
C MET A 296 -1.68 -26.31 -16.92
N HIS A 297 -1.56 -24.98 -16.95
CA HIS A 297 -2.53 -24.08 -17.57
C HIS A 297 -1.82 -22.93 -18.29
N SER A 298 -2.44 -22.43 -19.33
CA SER A 298 -1.97 -21.25 -20.07
C SER A 298 -2.56 -19.94 -19.49
N PRO A 299 -1.98 -18.76 -19.80
CA PRO A 299 -2.59 -17.48 -19.49
C PRO A 299 -4.08 -17.39 -19.86
N ALA A 300 -4.47 -17.86 -21.06
CA ALA A 300 -5.86 -17.90 -21.48
C ALA A 300 -6.76 -18.70 -20.52
N ASP A 301 -6.30 -19.87 -20.08
CA ASP A 301 -7.05 -20.71 -19.13
C ASP A 301 -7.25 -19.99 -17.78
N VAL A 302 -6.21 -19.29 -17.31
CA VAL A 302 -6.23 -18.56 -16.04
C VAL A 302 -7.12 -17.32 -16.13
N ILE A 303 -7.04 -16.55 -17.22
CA ILE A 303 -7.93 -15.42 -17.49
C ILE A 303 -9.40 -15.90 -17.49
N GLY A 304 -9.72 -16.95 -18.24
CA GLY A 304 -11.09 -17.50 -18.27
C GLY A 304 -11.54 -18.01 -16.89
N GLY A 305 -10.62 -18.60 -16.11
CA GLY A 305 -10.90 -19.02 -14.74
C GLY A 305 -11.24 -17.85 -13.81
N ARG A 306 -10.49 -16.76 -13.91
CA ARG A 306 -10.75 -15.51 -13.17
C ARG A 306 -12.09 -14.90 -13.57
N MET A 307 -12.31 -14.66 -14.87
CA MET A 307 -13.56 -14.08 -15.38
C MET A 307 -14.80 -14.81 -14.88
N MET A 308 -14.80 -16.14 -15.01
CA MET A 308 -15.91 -16.98 -14.55
C MET A 308 -16.12 -16.86 -13.03
N SER A 309 -15.05 -16.89 -12.25
CA SER A 309 -15.16 -16.76 -10.79
C SER A 309 -15.67 -15.40 -10.34
N THR A 310 -15.31 -14.31 -11.03
CA THR A 310 -15.81 -12.95 -10.73
C THR A 310 -17.33 -12.88 -10.91
N ALA A 311 -17.83 -13.38 -12.03
CA ALA A 311 -19.26 -13.39 -12.33
C ALA A 311 -20.06 -14.29 -11.36
N VAL A 312 -19.51 -15.46 -11.01
CA VAL A 312 -20.11 -16.38 -10.01
C VAL A 312 -20.11 -15.78 -8.61
N ALA A 313 -19.03 -15.10 -8.20
CA ALA A 313 -18.96 -14.41 -6.91
C ALA A 313 -20.04 -13.32 -6.80
N ALA A 314 -20.19 -12.49 -7.84
CA ALA A 314 -21.24 -11.48 -7.89
C ALA A 314 -22.64 -12.12 -7.84
N ALA A 315 -22.89 -13.22 -8.56
CA ALA A 315 -24.17 -13.93 -8.50
C ALA A 315 -24.47 -14.50 -7.11
N ALA A 316 -23.47 -15.05 -6.42
CA ALA A 316 -23.60 -15.57 -5.06
C ALA A 316 -23.92 -14.46 -4.06
N LEU A 317 -23.27 -13.30 -4.18
CA LEU A 317 -23.46 -12.15 -3.30
C LEU A 317 -24.80 -11.43 -3.52
N ASN A 318 -25.28 -11.39 -4.75
CA ASN A 318 -26.59 -10.83 -5.09
C ASN A 318 -27.76 -11.77 -4.74
N ASN A 319 -27.50 -13.04 -4.43
CA ASN A 319 -28.56 -13.96 -4.05
C ASN A 319 -29.11 -13.59 -2.66
N PRO A 320 -30.39 -13.19 -2.54
CA PRO A 320 -30.94 -12.71 -1.27
C PRO A 320 -30.97 -13.78 -0.17
N VAL A 321 -30.92 -15.07 -0.53
CA VAL A 321 -30.81 -16.18 0.44
C VAL A 321 -29.52 -16.07 1.26
N ASN A 322 -28.48 -15.43 0.72
CA ASN A 322 -27.18 -15.31 1.36
C ASN A 322 -27.03 -14.05 2.23
N ALA A 323 -28.04 -13.16 2.30
CA ALA A 323 -27.92 -11.87 2.98
C ALA A 323 -27.48 -12.00 4.45
N GLU A 324 -28.10 -12.91 5.21
CA GLU A 324 -27.71 -13.16 6.61
C GLU A 324 -26.29 -13.75 6.73
N LEU A 325 -25.89 -14.60 5.79
CA LEU A 325 -24.55 -15.19 5.77
C LEU A 325 -23.47 -14.13 5.48
N LYS A 326 -23.75 -13.18 4.58
CA LYS A 326 -22.83 -12.06 4.29
C LYS A 326 -22.53 -11.27 5.57
N GLN A 327 -23.56 -10.91 6.34
CA GLN A 327 -23.38 -10.18 7.60
C GLN A 327 -22.60 -10.99 8.64
N ARG A 328 -22.97 -12.26 8.85
CA ARG A 328 -22.22 -13.12 9.80
C ARG A 328 -20.76 -13.30 9.43
N ALA A 329 -20.43 -13.32 8.13
CA ALA A 329 -19.05 -13.43 7.67
C ALA A 329 -18.25 -12.14 7.95
N LEU A 330 -18.88 -10.96 7.81
CA LEU A 330 -18.28 -9.67 8.22
C LEU A 330 -18.03 -9.62 9.73
N ASP A 331 -19.01 -10.01 10.53
CA ASP A 331 -18.88 -10.02 12.00
C ASP A 331 -17.75 -10.97 12.44
N ALA A 332 -17.63 -12.13 11.78
CA ALA A 332 -16.55 -13.08 12.03
C ALA A 332 -15.17 -12.54 11.62
N ALA A 333 -15.08 -11.80 10.52
CA ALA A 333 -13.84 -11.18 10.08
C ALA A 333 -13.43 -10.01 10.98
N ALA A 334 -14.37 -9.20 11.46
CA ALA A 334 -14.09 -8.15 12.45
C ALA A 334 -13.45 -8.76 13.71
N ALA A 335 -14.01 -9.88 14.21
CA ALA A 335 -13.43 -10.60 15.34
C ALA A 335 -12.01 -11.15 15.06
N LEU A 336 -11.72 -11.55 13.81
CA LEU A 336 -10.38 -11.95 13.40
C LEU A 336 -9.40 -10.76 13.43
N LEU A 337 -9.82 -9.59 12.96
CA LEU A 337 -8.97 -8.39 12.89
C LEU A 337 -8.66 -7.79 14.26
N GLU A 338 -9.47 -8.07 15.29
CA GLU A 338 -9.19 -7.72 16.69
C GLU A 338 -8.03 -8.53 17.30
N THR A 339 -7.61 -9.63 16.65
CA THR A 339 -6.49 -10.44 17.12
C THR A 339 -5.14 -9.78 16.84
N THR A 340 -4.10 -10.17 17.57
CA THR A 340 -2.75 -9.64 17.35
C THR A 340 -2.20 -10.14 16.01
N PRO A 341 -1.90 -9.24 15.06
CA PRO A 341 -1.35 -9.66 13.77
C PRO A 341 0.04 -10.28 13.94
N ALA A 342 0.34 -11.32 13.14
CA ALA A 342 1.70 -11.82 13.03
C ALA A 342 2.62 -10.80 12.32
N ALA A 343 3.94 -10.99 12.42
CA ALA A 343 4.89 -10.10 11.74
C ALA A 343 5.03 -10.39 10.23
N ASP A 344 4.70 -11.60 9.80
CA ASP A 344 4.91 -12.05 8.43
C ASP A 344 3.71 -11.70 7.55
N ASP A 345 3.96 -10.94 6.48
CA ASP A 345 2.98 -10.65 5.44
C ASP A 345 3.64 -10.68 4.05
N ALA A 346 3.24 -11.66 3.23
CA ALA A 346 3.75 -11.80 1.87
C ALA A 346 3.21 -10.75 0.90
N PHE A 347 2.17 -10.00 1.30
CA PHE A 347 1.47 -9.02 0.48
C PHE A 347 1.47 -7.63 1.14
N ALA A 348 2.41 -7.32 2.04
CA ALA A 348 2.50 -5.99 2.67
C ALA A 348 2.91 -4.86 1.70
N ASP A 349 3.54 -5.18 0.57
CA ASP A 349 4.01 -4.20 -0.40
C ASP A 349 2.91 -3.90 -1.43
N GLY A 350 2.18 -2.80 -1.21
CA GLY A 350 1.08 -2.37 -2.07
C GLY A 350 1.48 -2.05 -3.50
N GLU A 351 2.64 -1.43 -3.72
CA GLU A 351 3.12 -1.09 -5.08
C GLU A 351 3.48 -2.36 -5.86
N ALA A 352 4.15 -3.31 -5.20
CA ALA A 352 4.46 -4.61 -5.81
C ALA A 352 3.19 -5.41 -6.11
N ASN A 353 2.21 -5.40 -5.21
CA ASN A 353 0.93 -6.06 -5.40
C ASN A 353 0.16 -5.50 -6.60
N GLU A 354 0.06 -4.18 -6.71
CA GLU A 354 -0.61 -3.52 -7.82
C GLU A 354 0.04 -3.89 -9.16
N ALA A 355 1.37 -3.82 -9.23
CA ALA A 355 2.12 -4.18 -10.44
C ALA A 355 1.89 -5.64 -10.86
N LEU A 356 1.93 -6.57 -9.89
CA LEU A 356 1.65 -7.99 -10.15
C LEU A 356 0.20 -8.21 -10.60
N TYR A 357 -0.75 -7.56 -9.94
CA TYR A 357 -2.17 -7.69 -10.27
C TYR A 357 -2.43 -7.17 -11.69
N ALA A 358 -1.95 -5.96 -12.02
CA ALA A 358 -2.09 -5.34 -13.33
C ALA A 358 -1.48 -6.19 -14.45
N GLU A 359 -0.27 -6.74 -14.24
CA GLU A 359 0.35 -7.69 -15.18
C GLU A 359 -0.56 -8.90 -15.43
N ARG A 360 -1.10 -9.50 -14.36
CA ARG A 360 -1.86 -10.77 -14.40
C ARG A 360 -3.30 -10.62 -14.87
N LEU A 361 -3.83 -9.40 -14.96
CA LEU A 361 -5.12 -9.16 -15.62
C LEU A 361 -5.08 -9.58 -17.09
N THR A 362 -3.92 -9.43 -17.74
CA THR A 362 -3.75 -9.63 -19.20
C THR A 362 -2.64 -10.61 -19.57
N TYR A 363 -1.67 -10.87 -18.67
CA TYR A 363 -0.43 -11.61 -18.92
C TYR A 363 0.37 -11.10 -20.14
N GLY A 364 0.19 -9.82 -20.49
CA GLY A 364 0.83 -9.23 -21.67
C GLY A 364 0.38 -9.86 -23.00
N LEU A 365 -0.76 -10.55 -23.05
CA LEU A 365 -1.29 -11.09 -24.30
C LEU A 365 -1.57 -9.95 -25.29
N PRO A 366 -1.40 -10.18 -26.61
CA PRO A 366 -1.59 -9.13 -27.61
C PRO A 366 -2.98 -8.49 -27.57
N ARG A 367 -3.02 -7.16 -27.60
CA ARG A 367 -4.25 -6.37 -27.72
C ARG A 367 -4.67 -6.31 -29.19
N VAL A 368 -5.62 -7.14 -29.59
CA VAL A 368 -6.03 -7.35 -31.00
C VAL A 368 -7.52 -7.11 -31.26
N GLY A 369 -8.32 -6.90 -30.21
CA GLY A 369 -9.74 -6.57 -30.34
C GLY A 369 -9.97 -5.09 -30.67
N ASP A 370 -11.24 -4.68 -30.67
CA ASP A 370 -11.64 -3.29 -30.85
C ASP A 370 -11.20 -2.45 -29.65
N THR A 371 -10.38 -1.44 -29.87
CA THR A 371 -9.83 -0.57 -28.81
C THR A 371 -10.70 0.66 -28.53
N THR A 372 -11.91 0.73 -29.11
CA THR A 372 -12.80 1.90 -29.01
C THR A 372 -14.04 1.64 -28.16
N LEU A 373 -14.22 0.42 -27.66
CA LEU A 373 -15.38 0.08 -26.85
C LEU A 373 -15.28 0.74 -25.46
N PRO A 374 -16.36 1.38 -24.98
CA PRO A 374 -16.40 1.91 -23.61
C PRO A 374 -16.28 0.79 -22.59
N VAL A 375 -15.93 1.12 -21.35
CA VAL A 375 -16.05 0.17 -20.23
C VAL A 375 -17.53 -0.08 -19.98
N ALA A 376 -17.95 -1.34 -20.03
CA ALA A 376 -19.27 -1.77 -19.58
C ALA A 376 -19.14 -2.38 -18.18
N VAL A 377 -20.12 -2.12 -17.31
CA VAL A 377 -20.17 -2.73 -15.98
C VAL A 377 -21.30 -3.77 -15.95
N PRO A 378 -21.00 -5.04 -15.64
CA PRO A 378 -22.01 -6.09 -15.59
C PRO A 378 -23.10 -5.79 -14.56
N LYS A 379 -24.32 -6.26 -14.82
CA LYS A 379 -25.41 -6.18 -13.82
C LYS A 379 -24.99 -6.88 -12.52
N GLY A 380 -25.13 -6.20 -11.39
CA GLY A 380 -24.85 -6.77 -10.06
C GLY A 380 -23.38 -6.80 -9.66
N ALA A 381 -22.45 -6.32 -10.50
CA ALA A 381 -21.02 -6.26 -10.16
C ALA A 381 -20.71 -5.31 -8.98
N GLU A 382 -21.59 -4.35 -8.69
CA GLU A 382 -21.49 -3.38 -7.59
C GLU A 382 -21.36 -4.04 -6.22
N VAL A 383 -21.91 -5.26 -6.08
CA VAL A 383 -21.85 -6.03 -4.85
C VAL A 383 -20.42 -6.46 -4.49
N LEU A 384 -19.52 -6.52 -5.48
CA LEU A 384 -18.11 -6.89 -5.28
C LEU A 384 -17.33 -5.84 -4.48
N LEU A 385 -17.83 -4.61 -4.44
CA LEU A 385 -17.26 -3.48 -3.69
C LEU A 385 -18.11 -3.10 -2.48
N GLU A 386 -19.24 -3.76 -2.23
CA GLU A 386 -20.24 -3.39 -1.20
C GLU A 386 -19.61 -3.22 0.19
N THR A 387 -18.68 -4.09 0.57
CA THR A 387 -18.05 -4.05 1.90
C THR A 387 -16.74 -3.26 1.92
N ARG A 388 -16.10 -3.06 0.76
CA ARG A 388 -14.92 -2.20 0.63
C ARG A 388 -15.30 -0.72 0.61
N GLN A 389 -16.45 -0.37 0.03
CA GLN A 389 -16.98 0.99 -0.09
C GLN A 389 -18.45 1.02 0.37
N PRO A 390 -18.72 0.79 1.67
CA PRO A 390 -20.07 0.67 2.20
C PRO A 390 -20.86 1.99 2.17
N TYR A 391 -20.16 3.12 2.20
CA TYR A 391 -20.73 4.47 2.17
C TYR A 391 -21.16 4.92 0.77
N LEU A 392 -20.75 4.20 -0.29
CA LEU A 392 -21.20 4.48 -1.65
C LEU A 392 -22.54 3.78 -1.93
N THR A 393 -23.39 4.43 -2.74
CA THR A 393 -24.56 3.76 -3.32
C THR A 393 -24.14 2.72 -4.36
N ALA A 394 -25.08 1.86 -4.78
CA ALA A 394 -24.81 0.92 -5.88
C ALA A 394 -24.39 1.64 -7.16
N ASP A 395 -25.08 2.71 -7.55
CA ASP A 395 -24.76 3.48 -8.76
C ASP A 395 -23.37 4.14 -8.66
N GLN A 396 -22.98 4.61 -7.48
CA GLN A 396 -21.63 5.13 -7.26
C GLN A 396 -20.56 4.03 -7.36
N ARG A 397 -20.76 2.86 -6.75
CA ARG A 397 -19.85 1.71 -6.93
C ARG A 397 -19.77 1.26 -8.39
N ARG A 398 -20.86 1.39 -9.14
CA ARG A 398 -20.87 1.13 -10.58
C ARG A 398 -20.02 2.14 -11.34
N TRP A 399 -20.06 3.43 -11.00
CA TRP A 399 -19.13 4.42 -11.57
C TRP A 399 -17.67 4.17 -11.20
N VAL A 400 -17.40 3.72 -9.97
CA VAL A 400 -16.05 3.27 -9.57
C VAL A 400 -15.58 2.12 -10.47
N LEU A 401 -16.41 1.09 -10.68
CA LEU A 401 -16.09 -0.03 -11.57
C LEU A 401 -15.93 0.41 -13.05
N GLN A 402 -16.72 1.38 -13.49
CA GLN A 402 -16.66 1.91 -14.85
C GLN A 402 -15.37 2.69 -15.09
N SER A 403 -15.02 3.61 -14.18
CA SER A 403 -13.86 4.50 -14.34
C SER A 403 -12.54 3.74 -14.23
N THR A 404 -12.50 2.71 -13.39
CA THR A 404 -11.28 1.91 -13.15
C THR A 404 -11.13 0.71 -14.10
N GLY A 405 -12.15 0.41 -14.91
CA GLY A 405 -12.13 -0.71 -15.83
C GLY A 405 -11.03 -0.60 -16.90
N LEU A 406 -10.47 -1.74 -17.29
CA LEU A 406 -9.43 -1.80 -18.32
C LEU A 406 -9.95 -1.26 -19.65
N GLU A 407 -9.08 -0.65 -20.46
CA GLU A 407 -9.41 -0.33 -21.85
C GLU A 407 -9.78 -1.59 -22.68
N SER A 408 -10.52 -1.42 -23.77
CA SER A 408 -10.98 -2.52 -24.64
C SER A 408 -9.89 -3.05 -25.57
N GLY A 409 -10.07 -4.25 -26.13
CA GLY A 409 -9.22 -4.83 -27.15
C GLY A 409 -8.22 -5.86 -26.64
N TYR A 410 -8.13 -6.04 -25.31
CA TYR A 410 -7.28 -7.08 -24.72
C TYR A 410 -7.86 -8.46 -25.02
N ALA A 411 -7.00 -9.40 -25.40
CA ALA A 411 -7.43 -10.75 -25.74
C ALA A 411 -8.27 -11.38 -24.61
N LEU A 412 -9.41 -11.97 -24.99
CA LEU A 412 -10.38 -12.65 -24.12
C LEU A 412 -11.22 -11.74 -23.19
N LEU A 413 -10.84 -10.48 -22.98
CA LEU A 413 -11.46 -9.63 -21.94
C LEU A 413 -12.71 -8.88 -22.41
N ASP A 414 -12.90 -8.70 -23.72
CA ASP A 414 -14.04 -7.99 -24.30
C ASP A 414 -15.31 -8.86 -24.35
N ASP A 415 -15.79 -9.35 -23.20
CA ASP A 415 -17.13 -9.92 -23.10
C ASP A 415 -18.19 -8.81 -23.09
N ALA A 416 -19.41 -9.17 -23.52
CA ALA A 416 -20.47 -8.19 -23.74
C ALA A 416 -20.98 -7.50 -22.46
N GLU A 417 -20.95 -8.19 -21.31
CA GLU A 417 -21.39 -7.61 -20.03
C GLU A 417 -20.27 -6.75 -19.39
N GLY A 418 -19.00 -7.09 -19.64
CA GLY A 418 -17.81 -6.37 -19.17
C GLY A 418 -17.05 -7.04 -18.01
N TRP A 419 -17.33 -8.32 -17.70
CA TRP A 419 -16.70 -9.04 -16.57
C TRP A 419 -15.17 -9.13 -16.68
N GLY A 420 -14.64 -9.32 -17.89
CA GLY A 420 -13.21 -9.50 -18.14
C GLY A 420 -12.38 -8.25 -17.92
N ARG A 421 -13.00 -7.07 -18.05
CA ARG A 421 -12.34 -5.77 -17.97
C ARG A 421 -12.43 -5.12 -16.58
N LEU A 422 -13.14 -5.72 -15.63
CA LEU A 422 -13.16 -5.23 -14.24
C LEU A 422 -11.76 -5.25 -13.62
N ASN A 423 -11.33 -4.11 -13.10
CA ASN A 423 -10.10 -3.96 -12.32
C ASN A 423 -10.43 -3.69 -10.85
N LEU A 424 -10.78 -4.74 -10.12
CA LEU A 424 -11.21 -4.62 -8.72
C LEU A 424 -10.10 -4.11 -7.78
N TYR A 425 -8.83 -4.23 -8.16
CA TYR A 425 -7.72 -3.73 -7.35
C TYR A 425 -7.72 -2.19 -7.35
N ALA A 426 -7.74 -1.58 -8.55
CA ALA A 426 -7.87 -0.12 -8.68
C ALA A 426 -9.24 0.37 -8.17
N ALA A 427 -10.31 -0.39 -8.41
CA ALA A 427 -11.64 -0.04 -7.91
C ALA A 427 -11.71 0.05 -6.38
N ALA A 428 -10.88 -0.70 -5.65
CA ALA A 428 -10.81 -0.61 -4.19
C ALA A 428 -10.25 0.75 -3.71
N ASP A 429 -9.44 1.42 -4.53
CA ASP A 429 -8.86 2.75 -4.27
C ASP A 429 -9.80 3.91 -4.64
N GLY A 430 -11.09 3.63 -4.87
CA GLY A 430 -12.10 4.64 -5.17
C GLY A 430 -12.23 4.95 -6.66
N TYR A 431 -12.79 6.11 -6.98
CA TYR A 431 -12.95 6.58 -8.36
C TYR A 431 -11.58 6.80 -9.02
N SER A 432 -11.49 6.62 -10.34
CA SER A 432 -10.38 7.17 -11.16
C SER A 432 -10.83 8.28 -12.11
N ALA A 433 -12.14 8.53 -12.21
CA ALA A 433 -12.67 9.68 -12.94
C ALA A 433 -14.05 10.09 -12.41
N PHE A 434 -14.28 11.40 -12.29
CA PHE A 434 -15.60 12.00 -12.09
C PHE A 434 -16.17 12.40 -13.44
N VAL A 435 -16.95 11.50 -14.02
CA VAL A 435 -17.70 11.74 -15.26
C VAL A 435 -18.84 12.73 -15.03
N GLU A 436 -19.47 12.64 -13.86
CA GLU A 436 -20.50 13.53 -13.34
C GLU A 436 -20.14 13.99 -11.94
N ASP A 437 -20.89 14.94 -11.40
CA ASP A 437 -20.69 15.42 -10.03
C ASP A 437 -20.98 14.29 -9.02
N VAL A 438 -20.07 14.09 -8.07
CA VAL A 438 -20.13 13.02 -7.08
C VAL A 438 -20.39 13.60 -5.70
N THR A 439 -21.48 13.19 -5.07
CA THR A 439 -21.73 13.47 -3.64
C THR A 439 -21.49 12.22 -2.80
N VAL A 440 -20.50 12.26 -1.91
CA VAL A 440 -20.13 11.15 -1.03
C VAL A 440 -20.54 11.46 0.41
N ASP A 441 -21.41 10.62 0.98
CA ASP A 441 -21.91 10.74 2.35
C ASP A 441 -21.29 9.65 3.23
N MET A 442 -20.51 10.06 4.23
CA MET A 442 -19.80 9.13 5.13
C MET A 442 -20.26 9.34 6.57
N ASP A 443 -20.60 8.27 7.30
CA ASP A 443 -21.00 8.34 8.71
C ASP A 443 -19.96 7.71 9.64
N ALA A 444 -19.36 8.53 10.49
CA ALA A 444 -18.43 8.11 11.53
C ALA A 444 -19.04 7.11 12.52
N ALA A 445 -20.36 7.13 12.75
CA ALA A 445 -21.04 6.24 13.66
C ALA A 445 -21.10 4.78 13.17
N ASP A 446 -21.01 4.57 11.85
CA ASP A 446 -21.03 3.24 11.23
C ASP A 446 -19.69 2.50 11.35
N GLY A 447 -18.60 3.21 11.68
CA GLY A 447 -17.27 2.63 11.83
C GLY A 447 -16.66 2.17 10.50
N GLY A 448 -15.52 1.47 10.58
CA GLY A 448 -14.80 0.93 9.41
C GLY A 448 -14.59 1.96 8.31
N PHE A 449 -14.80 1.55 7.05
CA PHE A 449 -14.69 2.42 5.88
C PHE A 449 -15.75 3.52 5.80
N SER A 450 -16.91 3.37 6.45
CA SER A 450 -17.91 4.46 6.53
C SER A 450 -17.42 5.60 7.41
N ALA A 451 -16.56 5.32 8.40
CA ALA A 451 -15.99 6.33 9.27
C ALA A 451 -14.75 7.00 8.68
N ALA A 452 -13.86 6.23 8.03
CA ALA A 452 -12.69 6.76 7.36
C ALA A 452 -12.25 5.87 6.20
N ASP A 453 -11.96 6.47 5.04
CA ASP A 453 -11.41 5.76 3.88
C ASP A 453 -10.42 6.65 3.11
N THR A 454 -9.60 6.02 2.27
CA THR A 454 -8.64 6.69 1.37
C THR A 454 -8.92 6.31 -0.08
N TRP A 455 -9.02 7.32 -0.94
CA TRP A 455 -9.00 7.15 -2.39
C TRP A 455 -7.60 7.46 -2.92
N SER A 456 -6.97 6.45 -3.50
CA SER A 456 -5.56 6.48 -3.92
C SER A 456 -5.37 6.60 -5.42
N ASN A 457 -6.43 6.41 -6.22
CA ASN A 457 -6.37 6.60 -7.66
C ASN A 457 -6.17 8.07 -8.01
N ASP A 458 -5.49 8.33 -9.14
CA ASP A 458 -5.52 9.63 -9.79
C ASP A 458 -6.91 9.86 -10.40
N ILE A 459 -7.63 10.87 -9.93
CA ILE A 459 -9.00 11.16 -10.36
C ILE A 459 -9.01 12.25 -11.42
N GLU A 460 -9.48 11.91 -12.63
CA GLU A 460 -9.69 12.87 -13.73
C GLU A 460 -11.17 13.19 -13.98
N GLY A 461 -11.49 13.92 -15.04
CA GLY A 461 -12.86 14.16 -15.50
C GLY A 461 -13.46 15.53 -15.15
N PRO A 462 -14.63 15.87 -15.73
CA PRO A 462 -15.22 17.19 -15.56
C PRO A 462 -15.98 17.40 -14.25
N GLY A 463 -16.38 16.32 -13.56
CA GLY A 463 -17.27 16.37 -12.40
C GLY A 463 -16.65 16.99 -11.15
N ALA A 464 -17.52 17.52 -10.30
CA ALA A 464 -17.22 18.03 -8.96
C ALA A 464 -17.25 16.92 -7.90
N LEU A 465 -16.64 17.19 -6.74
CA LEU A 465 -16.76 16.36 -5.54
C LEU A 465 -17.47 17.15 -4.43
N THR A 466 -18.54 16.58 -3.88
CA THR A 466 -19.17 17.06 -2.64
C THR A 466 -19.04 16.01 -1.54
N LYS A 467 -18.37 16.34 -0.44
CA LYS A 467 -18.23 15.46 0.74
C LYS A 467 -19.21 15.90 1.83
N THR A 468 -20.09 14.99 2.24
CA THR A 468 -21.08 15.18 3.31
C THR A 468 -20.92 14.13 4.41
N GLY A 469 -21.69 14.26 5.49
CA GLY A 469 -21.69 13.29 6.60
C GLY A 469 -20.49 13.44 7.52
N THR A 470 -20.52 12.77 8.67
CA THR A 470 -19.56 12.96 9.78
C THR A 470 -18.21 12.26 9.60
N GLY A 471 -18.08 11.34 8.65
CA GLY A 471 -16.86 10.56 8.39
C GLY A 471 -15.75 11.34 7.66
N SER A 472 -14.60 10.71 7.49
CA SER A 472 -13.40 11.28 6.87
C SER A 472 -13.08 10.62 5.53
N LEU A 473 -12.82 11.43 4.48
CA LEU A 473 -12.30 10.96 3.20
C LEU A 473 -10.89 11.51 2.99
N THR A 474 -9.93 10.64 2.68
CA THR A 474 -8.59 11.05 2.26
C THR A 474 -8.46 10.94 0.74
N LEU A 475 -8.00 12.01 0.09
CA LEU A 475 -7.62 12.01 -1.33
C LEU A 475 -6.09 11.97 -1.43
N ALA A 476 -5.56 10.85 -1.91
CA ALA A 476 -4.13 10.58 -1.99
C ALA A 476 -3.56 10.57 -3.41
N GLY A 477 -4.40 10.44 -4.44
CA GLY A 477 -3.98 10.49 -5.84
C GLY A 477 -3.59 11.89 -6.33
N ASP A 478 -2.87 11.96 -7.45
CA ASP A 478 -2.51 13.19 -8.15
C ASP A 478 -3.70 13.65 -9.03
N ASN A 479 -4.74 14.16 -8.38
CA ASN A 479 -6.03 14.44 -9.03
C ASN A 479 -5.97 15.60 -10.04
N SER A 480 -6.78 15.49 -11.09
CA SER A 480 -6.90 16.49 -12.16
C SER A 480 -8.34 16.74 -12.62
N TYR A 481 -9.35 16.28 -11.87
CA TYR A 481 -10.75 16.60 -12.16
C TYR A 481 -10.98 18.12 -12.12
N THR A 482 -11.85 18.64 -12.98
CA THR A 482 -12.00 20.09 -13.17
C THR A 482 -13.18 20.73 -12.45
N GLY A 483 -14.09 19.92 -11.91
CA GLY A 483 -15.16 20.42 -11.05
C GLY A 483 -14.62 20.89 -9.70
N ASP A 484 -15.45 21.64 -8.97
CA ASP A 484 -15.09 22.15 -7.65
C ASP A 484 -15.06 21.02 -6.61
N THR A 485 -14.31 21.25 -5.53
CA THR A 485 -14.34 20.43 -4.33
C THR A 485 -15.14 21.17 -3.25
N ILE A 486 -16.21 20.54 -2.75
CA ILE A 486 -17.13 21.11 -1.77
C ILE A 486 -17.16 20.16 -0.57
N VAL A 487 -16.97 20.68 0.64
CA VAL A 487 -16.99 19.88 1.87
C VAL A 487 -18.03 20.48 2.81
N GLU A 488 -19.14 19.75 3.00
CA GLU A 488 -20.32 20.18 3.77
C GLU A 488 -20.51 19.35 5.06
N GLY A 489 -19.62 18.40 5.32
CA GLY A 489 -19.59 17.66 6.58
C GLY A 489 -18.36 16.77 6.75
N GLY A 490 -18.01 16.54 8.02
CA GLY A 490 -16.93 15.64 8.40
C GLY A 490 -15.56 16.22 8.04
N GLU A 491 -14.65 15.37 7.56
CA GLU A 491 -13.29 15.79 7.19
C GLU A 491 -12.92 15.33 5.77
N LEU A 492 -12.30 16.20 4.99
CA LEU A 492 -11.58 15.86 3.77
C LEU A 492 -10.08 16.09 3.99
N VAL A 493 -9.26 15.05 3.79
CA VAL A 493 -7.81 15.10 3.96
C VAL A 493 -7.12 15.12 2.59
N ALA A 494 -6.36 16.17 2.30
CA ALA A 494 -5.53 16.28 1.10
C ALA A 494 -4.13 15.71 1.36
N SER A 495 -3.84 14.52 0.81
CA SER A 495 -2.56 13.81 1.02
C SER A 495 -1.56 13.94 -0.14
N SER A 496 -1.94 14.58 -1.25
CA SER A 496 -1.06 14.90 -2.38
C SER A 496 -1.14 16.38 -2.75
N ALA A 497 -0.18 16.85 -3.54
CA ALA A 497 -0.12 18.26 -3.93
C ALA A 497 -1.35 18.70 -4.76
N THR A 498 -1.94 17.82 -5.55
CA THR A 498 -3.12 18.13 -6.39
C THR A 498 -4.37 17.36 -5.95
N ALA A 499 -4.40 16.89 -4.70
CA ALA A 499 -5.51 16.08 -4.16
C ALA A 499 -6.89 16.71 -4.37
N LEU A 500 -7.00 18.04 -4.38
CA LEU A 500 -8.26 18.78 -4.50
C LEU A 500 -8.69 19.08 -5.95
N GLY A 501 -7.99 18.53 -6.95
CA GLY A 501 -8.29 18.73 -8.37
C GLY A 501 -7.95 20.13 -8.87
N ALA A 502 -8.59 20.52 -9.97
CA ALA A 502 -8.33 21.76 -10.70
C ALA A 502 -9.41 22.85 -10.50
N GLY A 503 -10.43 22.59 -9.69
CA GLY A 503 -11.49 23.53 -9.35
C GLY A 503 -11.19 24.41 -8.12
N SER A 504 -12.22 25.12 -7.67
CA SER A 504 -12.23 25.85 -6.41
C SER A 504 -12.47 24.90 -5.23
N LEU A 505 -12.15 25.35 -4.00
CA LEU A 505 -12.43 24.64 -2.75
C LEU A 505 -13.41 25.46 -1.90
N THR A 506 -14.50 24.82 -1.48
CA THR A 506 -15.45 25.38 -0.51
C THR A 506 -15.57 24.46 0.71
N VAL A 507 -15.49 25.04 1.91
CA VAL A 507 -15.58 24.33 3.19
C VAL A 507 -16.65 24.97 4.08
N ASP A 508 -17.75 24.25 4.28
CA ASP A 508 -18.92 24.70 5.04
C ASP A 508 -19.28 23.65 6.11
N ASP A 509 -19.38 24.04 7.39
CA ASP A 509 -19.70 23.13 8.51
C ASP A 509 -18.85 21.83 8.55
N ALA A 510 -17.63 21.89 8.01
CA ALA A 510 -16.74 20.75 7.80
C ALA A 510 -15.27 21.11 8.02
N ILE A 511 -14.40 20.10 7.93
CA ILE A 511 -12.95 20.27 8.07
C ILE A 511 -12.26 19.90 6.75
N VAL A 512 -11.31 20.73 6.32
CA VAL A 512 -10.27 20.30 5.37
C VAL A 512 -8.93 20.33 6.07
N SER A 513 -8.17 19.24 5.95
CA SER A 513 -6.80 19.14 6.46
C SER A 513 -5.85 18.69 5.37
N GLU A 514 -4.56 18.95 5.57
CA GLU A 514 -3.50 18.47 4.67
C GLU A 514 -2.48 17.61 5.43
N THR A 515 -1.96 16.61 4.71
CA THR A 515 -0.88 15.72 5.14
C THR A 515 0.19 15.55 4.05
N ALA A 516 0.10 16.36 3.00
CA ALA A 516 0.95 16.25 1.82
C ALA A 516 2.36 16.75 2.12
N THR A 517 3.39 16.04 1.64
CA THR A 517 4.80 16.48 1.80
C THR A 517 5.18 17.68 0.92
N ALA A 518 4.32 18.02 -0.05
CA ALA A 518 4.46 19.16 -0.92
C ALA A 518 3.22 20.07 -0.74
N PRO A 519 3.34 21.38 -1.01
CA PRO A 519 2.23 22.31 -0.83
C PRO A 519 0.99 21.84 -1.59
N VAL A 520 -0.13 21.70 -0.88
CA VAL A 520 -1.43 21.40 -1.50
C VAL A 520 -1.84 22.57 -2.37
N VAL A 521 -2.42 22.29 -3.53
CA VAL A 521 -2.84 23.28 -4.51
C VAL A 521 -4.36 23.36 -4.55
N VAL A 522 -4.89 24.57 -4.40
CA VAL A 522 -6.25 24.95 -4.79
C VAL A 522 -6.14 25.75 -6.08
N ALA A 523 -6.59 25.17 -7.18
CA ALA A 523 -6.40 25.75 -8.51
C ALA A 523 -7.42 26.86 -8.85
N GLY A 524 -8.52 26.94 -8.09
CA GLY A 524 -9.47 28.04 -8.11
C GLY A 524 -9.37 28.91 -6.86
N ASP A 525 -10.54 29.40 -6.42
CA ASP A 525 -10.71 30.15 -5.18
C ASP A 525 -10.81 29.19 -3.99
N LEU A 526 -10.39 29.64 -2.81
CA LEU A 526 -10.62 28.96 -1.54
C LEU A 526 -11.63 29.76 -0.71
N THR A 527 -12.72 29.12 -0.32
CA THR A 527 -13.72 29.66 0.62
C THR A 527 -13.86 28.74 1.83
N VAL A 528 -13.65 29.27 3.03
CA VAL A 528 -13.95 28.60 4.30
C VAL A 528 -15.06 29.39 4.97
N GLY A 529 -16.30 28.92 4.83
CA GLY A 529 -17.48 29.57 5.36
C GLY A 529 -17.60 29.48 6.88
N THR A 530 -18.60 30.17 7.44
CA THR A 530 -18.92 30.05 8.87
C THR A 530 -19.20 28.60 9.24
N GLY A 531 -18.52 28.07 10.25
CA GLY A 531 -18.63 26.67 10.67
C GLY A 531 -17.61 25.73 10.00
N GLY A 532 -17.01 26.14 8.88
CA GLY A 532 -15.89 25.45 8.26
C GLY A 532 -14.57 25.64 9.04
N GLU A 533 -13.67 24.67 8.93
CA GLU A 533 -12.32 24.72 9.49
C GLU A 533 -11.28 24.29 8.43
N LEU A 534 -10.24 25.10 8.24
CA LEU A 534 -9.05 24.72 7.49
C LEU A 534 -7.91 24.40 8.47
N ARG A 535 -7.28 23.23 8.32
CA ARG A 535 -6.14 22.78 9.14
C ARG A 535 -4.88 22.68 8.30
N LEU A 536 -3.85 23.45 8.66
CA LEU A 536 -2.56 23.48 7.98
C LEU A 536 -1.42 23.13 8.93
N THR A 537 -0.41 22.43 8.43
CA THR A 537 0.80 22.09 9.17
C THR A 537 1.98 22.94 8.70
N VAL A 538 2.77 23.43 9.65
CA VAL A 538 4.04 24.12 9.40
C VAL A 538 5.17 23.20 9.85
N ASP A 539 5.77 22.51 8.89
CA ASP A 539 6.85 21.55 9.09
C ASP A 539 8.15 21.92 8.37
N SER A 540 8.10 22.96 7.53
CA SER A 540 9.19 23.41 6.68
C SER A 540 9.07 24.91 6.35
N ALA A 541 9.96 25.40 5.49
CA ALA A 541 9.89 26.78 4.98
C ALA A 541 8.98 26.91 3.74
N GLU A 542 8.55 25.80 3.15
CA GLU A 542 7.55 25.82 2.08
C GLU A 542 6.15 26.02 2.69
N PRO A 543 5.24 26.71 1.99
CA PRO A 543 3.86 26.81 2.44
C PRO A 543 3.18 25.45 2.49
N ALA A 544 2.24 25.27 3.40
CA ALA A 544 1.32 24.13 3.37
C ALA A 544 0.37 24.20 2.16
N LEU A 545 0.00 25.41 1.72
CA LEU A 545 -1.06 25.63 0.75
C LEU A 545 -0.70 26.67 -0.32
N ARG A 546 -1.12 26.43 -1.56
CA ARG A 546 -1.05 27.39 -2.67
C ARG A 546 -2.42 27.53 -3.33
N VAL A 547 -2.98 28.72 -3.28
CA VAL A 547 -4.27 29.08 -3.89
C VAL A 547 -4.00 29.91 -5.15
N ALA A 548 -4.58 29.53 -6.28
CA ALA A 548 -4.42 30.28 -7.52
C ALA A 548 -5.44 31.43 -7.66
N GLY A 549 -6.53 31.39 -6.91
CA GLY A 549 -7.55 32.43 -6.84
C GLY A 549 -7.51 33.27 -5.55
N ASP A 550 -8.68 33.71 -5.13
CA ASP A 550 -8.93 34.39 -3.86
C ASP A 550 -8.87 33.40 -2.67
N ILE A 551 -8.53 33.91 -1.49
CA ILE A 551 -8.60 33.16 -0.22
C ILE A 551 -9.53 33.89 0.75
N ASP A 552 -10.66 33.25 1.07
CA ASP A 552 -11.68 33.75 1.98
C ASP A 552 -11.85 32.78 3.16
N VAL A 553 -11.64 33.25 4.38
CA VAL A 553 -11.69 32.45 5.61
C VAL A 553 -12.52 33.17 6.66
N ASP A 554 -13.83 33.03 6.53
CA ASP A 554 -14.84 33.45 7.52
C ASP A 554 -15.02 32.41 8.65
N GLY A 555 -14.62 31.16 8.39
CA GLY A 555 -14.59 30.07 9.37
C GLY A 555 -13.33 30.06 10.26
N SER A 556 -12.95 28.88 10.75
CA SER A 556 -11.75 28.71 11.58
C SER A 556 -10.53 28.32 10.76
N LEU A 557 -9.35 28.78 11.18
CA LEU A 557 -8.05 28.35 10.64
C LEU A 557 -7.19 27.81 11.77
N THR A 558 -6.86 26.52 11.74
CA THR A 558 -5.92 25.91 12.69
C THR A 558 -4.57 25.72 12.01
N VAL A 559 -3.52 26.28 12.61
CA VAL A 559 -2.13 26.14 12.15
C VAL A 559 -1.34 25.36 13.20
N THR A 560 -0.85 24.18 12.82
CA THR A 560 -0.07 23.29 13.68
C THR A 560 1.40 23.38 13.32
N VAL A 561 2.26 23.77 14.26
CA VAL A 561 3.72 23.65 14.08
C VAL A 561 4.14 22.21 14.37
N ALA A 562 4.80 21.56 13.42
CA ALA A 562 5.20 20.16 13.54
C ALA A 562 6.22 19.96 14.67
N ASP A 563 6.16 18.80 15.32
CA ASP A 563 7.07 18.46 16.42
C ASP A 563 8.54 18.52 15.97
N GLY A 564 9.33 19.28 16.72
CA GLY A 564 10.76 19.49 16.43
C GLY A 564 11.04 20.55 15.34
N PHE A 565 10.01 21.07 14.66
CA PHE A 565 10.16 22.23 13.81
C PHE A 565 10.16 23.52 14.64
N VAL A 566 11.13 24.39 14.38
CA VAL A 566 11.19 25.73 14.99
C VAL A 566 10.96 26.74 13.87
N PRO A 567 9.74 27.33 13.77
CA PRO A 567 9.46 28.32 12.75
C PRO A 567 10.37 29.55 12.92
N ALA A 568 10.74 30.15 11.79
CA ALA A 568 11.34 31.47 11.78
C ALA A 568 10.32 32.51 12.27
N ASP A 569 10.77 33.74 12.59
CA ASP A 569 9.86 34.80 13.04
C ASP A 569 8.86 35.26 11.97
N ASP A 570 9.10 34.93 10.70
CA ASP A 570 8.20 35.16 9.57
C ASP A 570 8.22 33.90 8.68
N VAL A 571 7.15 33.10 8.77
CA VAL A 571 6.98 31.87 8.00
C VAL A 571 5.78 32.00 7.09
N VAL A 572 5.95 31.59 5.84
CA VAL A 572 4.88 31.53 4.85
C VAL A 572 4.09 30.24 5.07
N ILE A 573 2.80 30.36 5.39
CA ILE A 573 1.92 29.20 5.59
C ILE A 573 1.05 28.90 4.37
N ALA A 574 0.69 29.95 3.62
CA ALA A 574 -0.04 29.82 2.37
C ALA A 574 0.31 30.96 1.39
N THR A 575 0.17 30.71 0.10
CA THR A 575 0.24 31.75 -0.95
C THR A 575 -1.08 31.83 -1.71
N TYR A 576 -1.45 33.02 -2.16
CA TYR A 576 -2.63 33.25 -2.99
C TYR A 576 -2.33 34.25 -4.11
N ALA A 577 -2.88 34.06 -5.31
CA ALA A 577 -2.64 34.97 -6.44
C ALA A 577 -3.75 36.04 -6.62
N GLY A 578 -4.94 35.80 -6.08
CA GLY A 578 -6.03 36.76 -6.01
C GLY A 578 -5.89 37.72 -4.83
N SER A 579 -6.96 37.84 -4.06
CA SER A 579 -7.11 38.70 -2.89
C SER A 579 -7.45 37.88 -1.64
N ALA A 580 -7.30 38.51 -0.47
CA ALA A 580 -7.70 37.94 0.81
C ALA A 580 -8.76 38.87 1.43
N PRO A 581 -10.00 38.87 0.92
CA PRO A 581 -11.00 39.88 1.25
C PRO A 581 -11.53 39.77 2.69
N ALA A 582 -11.58 38.56 3.24
CA ALA A 582 -11.99 38.30 4.61
C ALA A 582 -11.16 37.16 5.21
N ILE A 583 -10.46 37.46 6.30
CA ILE A 583 -9.80 36.48 7.16
C ILE A 583 -10.16 36.88 8.58
N ASP A 584 -10.93 36.03 9.26
CA ASP A 584 -11.23 36.24 10.67
C ASP A 584 -10.02 35.86 11.53
N GLU A 585 -9.17 36.84 11.83
CA GLU A 585 -7.98 36.65 12.68
C GLU A 585 -8.34 36.14 14.10
N ASP A 586 -9.55 36.41 14.61
CA ASP A 586 -10.02 35.94 15.91
C ASP A 586 -10.40 34.45 15.89
N ALA A 587 -10.67 33.90 14.71
CA ALA A 587 -10.96 32.49 14.46
C ALA A 587 -9.70 31.64 14.20
N VAL A 588 -8.51 32.24 14.21
CA VAL A 588 -7.25 31.52 14.03
C VAL A 588 -6.81 30.84 15.34
N ARG A 589 -6.37 29.58 15.23
CA ARG A 589 -5.86 28.78 16.34
C ARG A 589 -4.47 28.25 16.01
N PHE A 590 -3.58 28.28 16.98
CA PHE A 590 -2.21 27.83 16.83
C PHE A 590 -1.90 26.71 17.83
N THR A 591 -1.29 25.63 17.35
CA THR A 591 -0.88 24.48 18.17
C THR A 591 0.57 24.10 17.85
N GLY A 592 1.21 23.31 18.73
CA GLY A 592 2.60 22.87 18.52
C GLY A 592 3.68 23.96 18.66
N LEU A 593 3.32 25.14 19.17
CA LEU A 593 4.24 26.29 19.22
C LEU A 593 5.45 26.07 20.14
N PRO A 594 6.66 26.54 19.76
CA PRO A 594 7.80 26.59 20.65
C PRO A 594 7.54 27.47 21.89
N ALA A 595 8.22 27.15 23.00
CA ALA A 595 8.10 27.91 24.22
C ALA A 595 8.45 29.40 24.01
N GLY A 596 7.51 30.28 24.36
CA GLY A 596 7.66 31.72 24.22
C GLY A 596 7.26 32.29 22.86
N TYR A 597 6.96 31.46 21.86
CA TYR A 597 6.48 31.90 20.55
C TYR A 597 5.05 32.42 20.68
N THR A 598 4.80 33.65 20.23
CA THR A 598 3.49 34.32 20.31
C THR A 598 3.05 34.69 18.89
N PRO A 599 2.39 33.77 18.18
CA PRO A 599 2.08 33.96 16.77
C PRO A 599 0.96 34.99 16.56
N THR A 600 1.04 35.71 15.46
CA THR A 600 -0.07 36.39 14.79
C THR A 600 -0.12 35.96 13.34
N LEU A 601 -1.30 35.98 12.74
CA LEU A 601 -1.45 35.81 11.29
C LEU A 601 -1.36 37.19 10.62
N GLU A 602 -0.66 37.28 9.49
CA GLU A 602 -0.65 38.50 8.67
C GLU A 602 -0.84 38.13 7.19
N ALA A 603 -1.80 38.77 6.53
CA ALA A 603 -2.00 38.67 5.09
C ALA A 603 -1.36 39.88 4.38
N ARG A 604 -0.33 39.64 3.56
CA ARG A 604 0.29 40.69 2.74
C ARG A 604 0.96 40.14 1.49
N ASP A 605 0.95 40.92 0.42
CA ASP A 605 1.68 40.63 -0.83
C ASP A 605 1.37 39.26 -1.45
N GLY A 606 0.12 38.78 -1.35
CA GLY A 606 -0.28 37.46 -1.88
C GLY A 606 0.14 36.29 -0.99
N VAL A 607 0.41 36.53 0.30
CA VAL A 607 0.93 35.52 1.23
C VAL A 607 0.26 35.62 2.58
N LEU A 608 -0.12 34.48 3.16
CA LEU A 608 -0.46 34.33 4.56
C LEU A 608 0.78 33.92 5.35
N ARG A 609 1.08 34.70 6.39
CA ARG A 609 2.30 34.55 7.18
C ARG A 609 1.99 34.31 8.64
N LEU A 610 2.68 33.34 9.23
CA LEU A 610 2.79 33.17 10.66
C LEU A 610 3.93 34.05 11.17
N ILE A 611 3.58 35.12 11.88
CA ILE A 611 4.55 36.08 12.42
C ILE A 611 4.72 35.85 13.91
N ASN A 612 5.96 35.72 14.37
CA ASN A 612 6.25 35.69 15.79
C ASN A 612 6.28 37.11 16.36
N ALA A 613 5.32 37.45 17.22
CA ALA A 613 5.30 38.74 17.90
C ALA A 613 6.26 38.83 19.10
N THR A 614 6.99 37.76 19.42
CA THR A 614 7.90 37.76 20.58
C THR A 614 9.13 38.62 20.30
N PRO A 615 9.43 39.66 21.10
CA PRO A 615 10.66 40.41 20.95
C PRO A 615 11.85 39.46 21.11
N ALA A 616 12.88 39.61 20.27
CA ALA A 616 14.09 38.79 20.29
C ALA A 616 14.51 38.46 21.74
N LEU A 617 14.47 37.17 22.11
CA LEU A 617 14.87 36.74 23.45
C LEU A 617 16.26 37.30 23.73
N GLU A 618 16.41 38.02 24.84
CA GLU A 618 17.71 38.60 25.16
C GLU A 618 18.75 37.49 25.35
N ALA A 619 20.00 37.76 24.97
CA ALA A 619 21.06 36.79 25.12
C ALA A 619 21.49 36.70 26.59
N LEU A 620 21.54 35.48 27.13
CA LEU A 620 22.29 35.25 28.37
C LEU A 620 23.78 35.52 28.11
N THR A 621 24.42 36.17 29.06
CA THR A 621 25.87 36.26 29.17
C THR A 621 26.34 35.25 30.19
N ALA A 622 27.43 34.54 29.90
CA ALA A 622 27.98 33.54 30.80
C ALA A 622 29.51 33.65 30.83
N GLY A 623 30.07 33.62 32.04
CA GLY A 623 31.50 33.41 32.24
C GLY A 623 31.87 31.96 31.89
N THR A 624 33.08 31.76 31.39
CA THR A 624 33.59 30.43 31.05
C THR A 624 33.57 29.52 32.28
N PRO A 625 32.91 28.35 32.23
CA PRO A 625 32.90 27.41 33.36
C PRO A 625 34.24 26.70 33.48
N SER A 626 34.66 26.40 34.72
CA SER A 626 35.95 25.77 35.01
C SER A 626 35.85 24.64 36.04
N ILE A 627 36.59 23.56 35.81
CA ILE A 627 36.68 22.43 36.73
C ILE A 627 37.95 22.55 37.58
N HIS A 628 37.83 22.32 38.89
CA HIS A 628 38.93 22.33 39.85
C HIS A 628 39.00 21.00 40.61
N GLY A 629 40.14 20.75 41.26
CA GLY A 629 40.42 19.50 41.98
C GLY A 629 41.39 18.59 41.23
N ALA A 630 41.98 17.64 41.96
CA ALA A 630 42.82 16.62 41.36
C ALA A 630 41.92 15.52 40.76
N PRO A 631 42.09 15.13 39.49
CA PRO A 631 41.31 14.06 38.88
C PRO A 631 41.85 12.72 39.41
N VAL A 632 41.41 12.34 40.60
CA VAL A 632 41.83 11.13 41.31
C VAL A 632 40.57 10.40 41.78
N VAL A 633 40.51 9.08 41.60
CA VAL A 633 39.38 8.28 42.09
C VAL A 633 39.21 8.48 43.59
N GLY A 634 38.02 8.93 44.01
CA GLY A 634 37.68 9.22 45.40
C GLY A 634 37.84 10.68 45.84
N ASP A 635 38.55 11.52 45.07
CA ASP A 635 38.73 12.95 45.39
C ASP A 635 37.76 13.83 44.56
N PRO A 636 36.98 14.74 45.18
CA PRO A 636 35.96 15.50 44.45
C PRO A 636 36.57 16.52 43.48
N LEU A 637 36.06 16.52 42.25
CA LEU A 637 36.17 17.64 41.33
C LEU A 637 35.03 18.63 41.58
N THR A 638 35.32 19.92 41.51
CA THR A 638 34.34 21.00 41.69
C THR A 638 34.20 21.82 40.42
N LEU A 639 32.96 22.09 40.02
CA LEU A 639 32.61 22.92 38.87
C LEU A 639 32.30 24.34 39.34
N THR A 640 32.99 25.32 38.79
CA THR A 640 32.64 26.73 38.91
C THR A 640 31.88 27.15 37.65
N PRO A 641 30.59 27.50 37.73
CA PRO A 641 29.76 27.74 36.54
C PRO A 641 30.07 29.03 35.75
N GLY A 642 30.93 29.91 36.27
CA GLY A 642 31.08 31.28 35.79
C GLY A 642 29.96 32.21 36.25
N THR A 643 30.07 33.51 35.94
CA THR A 643 29.02 34.51 36.25
C THR A 643 28.00 34.56 35.12
N TRP A 644 26.71 34.44 35.46
CA TRP A 644 25.62 34.46 34.48
C TRP A 644 24.78 35.73 34.62
N GLY A 645 24.46 36.33 33.48
CA GLY A 645 23.77 37.62 33.42
C GLY A 645 22.75 37.68 32.29
N PRO A 646 21.71 38.53 32.43
CA PRO A 646 21.39 39.31 33.62
C PRO A 646 20.81 38.44 34.74
N ALA A 647 21.30 38.58 35.97
CA ALA A 647 20.85 37.79 37.12
C ALA A 647 19.40 38.15 37.55
N PRO A 648 18.65 37.23 38.18
CA PRO A 648 19.00 35.83 38.43
C PRO A 648 18.84 34.95 37.18
N VAL A 649 19.70 33.94 37.04
CA VAL A 649 19.65 32.89 36.00
C VAL A 649 19.63 31.54 36.70
N GLN A 650 18.71 30.66 36.34
CA GLN A 650 18.65 29.29 36.84
C GLN A 650 19.71 28.45 36.13
N LEU A 651 20.52 27.71 36.88
CA LEU A 651 21.59 26.89 36.32
C LEU A 651 21.33 25.40 36.58
N SER A 652 21.59 24.59 35.56
CA SER A 652 21.67 23.12 35.67
C SER A 652 23.03 22.63 35.17
N TYR A 653 23.42 21.44 35.62
CA TYR A 653 24.74 20.87 35.37
C TYR A 653 24.62 19.43 34.90
N GLN A 654 25.54 18.99 34.04
CA GLN A 654 25.68 17.59 33.65
C GLN A 654 27.16 17.26 33.45
N TRP A 655 27.64 16.22 34.13
CA TRP A 655 29.00 15.70 33.96
C TRP A 655 29.09 14.61 32.89
N TYR A 656 30.26 14.53 32.26
CA TYR A 656 30.56 13.64 31.14
C TYR A 656 31.91 12.97 31.34
N ARG A 657 31.99 11.69 30.93
CA ARG A 657 33.22 10.91 30.77
C ARG A 657 33.54 10.85 29.28
N GLY A 658 34.56 11.59 28.84
CA GLY A 658 34.75 11.83 27.40
C GLY A 658 33.53 12.52 26.80
N SER A 659 32.88 11.88 25.82
CA SER A 659 31.61 12.32 25.22
C SER A 659 30.36 11.72 25.88
N GLU A 660 30.50 10.72 26.75
CA GLU A 660 29.39 9.98 27.34
C GLU A 660 28.87 10.69 28.61
N VAL A 661 27.54 10.72 28.77
CA VAL A 661 26.87 11.29 29.94
C VAL A 661 27.08 10.39 31.16
N ILE A 662 27.49 10.97 32.29
CA ILE A 662 27.51 10.24 33.57
C ILE A 662 26.13 10.39 34.21
N SER A 663 25.35 9.31 34.18
CA SER A 663 23.99 9.31 34.71
C SER A 663 23.94 9.75 36.18
N GLY A 664 23.01 10.67 36.50
CA GLY A 664 22.81 11.21 37.84
C GLY A 664 23.84 12.25 38.31
N ALA A 665 24.92 12.49 37.55
CA ALA A 665 25.94 13.47 37.91
C ALA A 665 25.54 14.89 37.46
N THR A 666 24.65 15.52 38.22
CA THR A 666 24.05 16.83 37.91
C THR A 666 24.38 17.93 38.92
N GLY A 667 25.34 17.68 39.82
CA GLY A 667 25.77 18.61 40.86
C GLY A 667 26.96 19.49 40.48
N LEU A 668 27.25 20.48 41.33
CA LEU A 668 28.46 21.32 41.26
C LEU A 668 29.75 20.58 41.61
N ALA A 669 29.66 19.32 42.04
CA ALA A 669 30.81 18.48 42.29
C ALA A 669 30.55 17.08 41.77
N TYR A 670 31.62 16.43 41.32
CA TYR A 670 31.61 15.03 40.94
C TYR A 670 32.87 14.37 41.49
N THR A 671 32.70 13.30 42.26
CA THR A 671 33.81 12.49 42.76
C THR A 671 34.07 11.37 41.77
N PRO A 672 35.23 11.35 41.07
CA PRO A 672 35.55 10.29 40.13
C PRO A 672 35.52 8.92 40.81
N VAL A 673 34.95 7.95 40.11
CA VAL A 673 34.88 6.54 40.51
C VAL A 673 35.84 5.71 39.66
N GLU A 674 36.00 4.42 40.01
CA GLU A 674 36.91 3.53 39.25
C GLU A 674 36.60 3.49 37.74
N ALA A 675 35.32 3.62 37.36
CA ALA A 675 34.89 3.66 35.96
C ALA A 675 35.40 4.89 35.19
N ASP A 676 35.87 5.95 35.86
CA ASP A 676 36.45 7.14 35.23
C ASP A 676 37.95 7.03 35.00
N LEU A 677 38.61 5.99 35.55
CA LEU A 677 40.06 5.87 35.51
C LEU A 677 40.60 5.89 34.07
N GLY A 678 41.59 6.73 33.82
CA GLY A 678 42.18 6.91 32.49
C GLY A 678 41.38 7.82 31.56
N GLN A 679 40.22 8.34 31.98
CA GLN A 679 39.39 9.25 31.19
C GLN A 679 39.57 10.71 31.61
N ARG A 680 39.08 11.63 30.77
CA ARG A 680 38.92 13.04 31.14
C ARG A 680 37.45 13.33 31.42
N LEU A 681 37.20 14.15 32.43
CA LEU A 681 35.87 14.54 32.86
C LEU A 681 35.58 15.97 32.42
N SER A 682 34.39 16.21 31.89
CA SER A 682 33.93 17.57 31.54
C SER A 682 32.53 17.78 32.06
N ALA A 683 32.11 19.03 32.17
CA ALA A 683 30.75 19.36 32.62
C ALA A 683 30.16 20.46 31.74
N THR A 684 28.88 20.31 31.40
CA THR A 684 28.08 21.34 30.74
C THR A 684 27.28 22.09 31.79
N VAL A 685 27.29 23.42 31.71
CA VAL A 685 26.44 24.33 32.48
C VAL A 685 25.39 24.90 31.55
N THR A 686 24.12 24.76 31.88
CA THR A 686 23.00 25.33 31.11
C THR A 686 22.29 26.38 31.95
N GLY A 687 22.21 27.60 31.44
CA GLY A 687 21.47 28.69 32.06
C GLY A 687 20.12 28.92 31.41
N THR A 688 19.09 29.12 32.22
CA THR A 688 17.73 29.45 31.79
C THR A 688 17.20 30.67 32.54
N LYS A 689 16.50 31.55 31.82
CA LYS A 689 15.81 32.71 32.39
C LYS A 689 14.61 33.05 31.52
N ALA A 690 13.46 33.34 32.13
CA ALA A 690 12.28 33.76 31.39
C ALA A 690 12.57 35.04 30.58
N GLY A 691 12.23 35.03 29.29
CA GLY A 691 12.52 36.12 28.34
C GLY A 691 13.93 36.11 27.72
N PHE A 692 14.74 35.07 27.97
CA PHE A 692 16.09 34.93 27.42
C PHE A 692 16.28 33.59 26.71
N ALA A 693 17.15 33.56 25.71
CA ALA A 693 17.56 32.32 25.06
C ALA A 693 18.40 31.48 26.04
N SER A 694 18.11 30.18 26.14
CA SER A 694 18.93 29.28 26.97
C SER A 694 20.33 29.17 26.39
N LEU A 695 21.35 29.26 27.24
CA LEU A 695 22.75 29.18 26.83
C LEU A 695 23.41 28.03 27.58
N SER A 696 24.16 27.20 26.85
CA SER A 696 24.94 26.10 27.42
C SER A 696 26.42 26.27 27.11
N LEU A 697 27.26 26.16 28.13
CA LEU A 697 28.72 26.19 28.00
C LEU A 697 29.32 24.93 28.58
N ARG A 698 30.28 24.34 27.88
CA ARG A 698 31.05 23.19 28.37
C ARG A 698 32.38 23.66 28.94
N ALA A 699 32.69 23.22 30.16
CA ALA A 699 34.00 23.46 30.77
C ALA A 699 35.09 22.66 30.06
N ASP A 700 36.30 23.20 30.04
CA ASP A 700 37.48 22.45 29.62
C ASP A 700 37.59 21.16 30.46
N ALA A 701 37.90 20.06 29.77
CA ALA A 701 37.99 18.77 30.43
C ALA A 701 39.13 18.75 31.46
N SER A 702 38.92 18.01 32.54
CA SER A 702 39.91 17.76 33.59
C SER A 702 41.20 17.15 33.03
N GLY A 703 42.23 17.08 33.87
CA GLY A 703 43.31 16.12 33.67
C GLY A 703 42.78 14.68 33.62
N VAL A 704 43.62 13.75 33.13
CA VAL A 704 43.28 12.32 33.10
C VAL A 704 43.10 11.82 34.53
N VAL A 705 42.01 11.09 34.80
CA VAL A 705 41.72 10.53 36.12
C VAL A 705 42.73 9.44 36.45
N THR A 706 43.35 9.54 37.62
CA THR A 706 44.36 8.60 38.14
C THR A 706 43.86 7.87 39.38
N ALA A 707 44.50 6.75 39.72
CA ALA A 707 44.12 5.96 40.90
C ALA A 707 44.55 6.70 42.18
N GLY A 708 43.69 6.68 43.21
CA GLY A 708 44.05 7.14 44.55
C GLY A 708 45.18 6.29 45.13
N SER A 709 46.04 6.89 45.96
CA SER A 709 47.09 6.13 46.66
C SER A 709 46.44 5.13 47.62
N PRO A 710 46.81 3.83 47.63
CA PRO A 710 46.26 2.88 48.58
C PRO A 710 46.64 3.29 50.00
N THR A 711 45.65 3.64 50.81
CA THR A 711 45.81 3.73 52.26
C THR A 711 46.10 2.32 52.78
N ALA A 712 47.17 2.19 53.57
CA ALA A 712 47.66 0.91 54.07
C ALA A 712 46.54 0.16 54.84
N SER A 713 46.12 -0.98 54.28
CA SER A 713 45.25 -1.95 54.95
C SER A 713 46.07 -2.68 56.03
N PRO A 714 45.51 -2.94 57.24
CA PRO A 714 46.27 -3.47 58.36
C PRO A 714 46.80 -4.90 58.11
N THR A 715 48.07 -5.11 58.48
CA THR A 715 48.81 -6.38 58.42
C THR A 715 48.09 -7.51 59.16
N PRO A 716 47.98 -8.73 58.61
CA PRO A 716 47.35 -9.86 59.29
C PRO A 716 48.30 -10.49 60.32
N THR A 717 47.84 -10.65 61.56
CA THR A 717 48.50 -11.48 62.58
C THR A 717 47.82 -12.84 62.71
N VAL A 718 48.57 -13.92 62.48
CA VAL A 718 48.18 -15.30 62.77
C VAL A 718 48.73 -15.71 64.15
N ARG A 719 47.87 -16.24 65.03
CA ARG A 719 48.25 -17.02 66.22
C ARG A 719 47.25 -18.18 66.41
N ALA A 720 47.74 -19.42 66.35
CA ALA A 720 47.05 -20.68 66.66
C ALA A 720 46.87 -20.84 68.20
N THR A 721 45.98 -21.63 68.86
CA THR A 721 45.18 -22.88 68.64
C THR A 721 44.26 -23.07 69.93
N PRO A 722 43.51 -24.18 70.24
CA PRO A 722 42.38 -24.97 69.65
C PRO A 722 41.17 -25.16 70.67
N PRO A 723 40.25 -26.20 70.64
CA PRO A 723 39.26 -26.68 69.63
C PRO A 723 37.77 -26.85 70.14
N ALA A 724 36.92 -27.41 69.26
CA ALA A 724 35.55 -28.02 69.42
C ALA A 724 34.33 -27.08 69.23
N SER A 725 33.25 -27.40 68.51
CA SER A 725 32.73 -28.64 67.91
C SER A 725 31.62 -28.31 66.88
N GLY A 726 31.41 -29.17 65.85
CA GLY A 726 30.15 -29.31 65.08
C GLY A 726 30.23 -28.83 63.61
N ALA A 727 30.65 -29.69 62.67
CA ALA A 727 29.81 -30.53 61.78
C ALA A 727 29.21 -29.77 60.56
N LEU A 728 29.85 -29.87 59.37
CA LEU A 728 29.41 -30.62 58.15
C LEU A 728 28.45 -29.80 57.24
N ALA A 729 28.57 -29.68 55.91
CA ALA A 729 29.41 -30.25 54.83
C ALA A 729 29.21 -29.34 53.57
N ALA A 730 30.27 -28.93 52.84
CA ALA A 730 30.84 -29.51 51.59
C ALA A 730 30.26 -28.91 50.26
N THR A 731 31.03 -28.05 49.54
CA THR A 731 31.85 -28.30 48.30
C THR A 731 31.05 -28.34 46.99
N GLY A 732 31.47 -27.86 45.81
CA GLY A 732 32.73 -27.30 45.25
C GLY A 732 32.40 -26.39 44.05
N ALA A 733 33.23 -25.43 43.63
CA ALA A 733 34.46 -25.54 42.83
C ALA A 733 34.26 -26.21 41.45
N GLU A 734 34.25 -25.42 40.37
CA GLU A 734 35.23 -25.49 39.27
C GLU A 734 35.00 -24.37 38.22
N ALA A 735 36.10 -23.83 37.71
CA ALA A 735 36.22 -22.97 36.53
C ALA A 735 36.81 -23.85 35.38
N PRO A 736 37.45 -23.38 34.28
CA PRO A 736 37.42 -22.10 33.54
C PRO A 736 37.51 -22.26 31.98
N ALA A 737 37.64 -21.11 31.29
CA ALA A 737 38.51 -20.86 30.11
C ALA A 737 38.04 -21.36 28.71
N LEU A 738 38.34 -20.72 27.56
CA LEU A 738 39.59 -20.11 27.06
C LEU A 738 39.34 -19.11 25.90
N LEU A 739 40.25 -18.12 25.82
CA LEU A 739 40.69 -17.18 24.75
C LEU A 739 41.01 -17.83 23.37
N PRO A 740 41.58 -17.12 22.33
CA PRO A 740 41.84 -15.68 22.07
C PRO A 740 41.45 -15.23 20.62
N ILE A 741 41.78 -14.00 20.18
CA ILE A 741 42.56 -13.72 18.94
C ILE A 741 43.00 -12.24 18.87
N VAL A 742 44.23 -12.06 18.36
CA VAL A 742 45.02 -10.83 18.24
C VAL A 742 45.13 -10.42 16.75
N ALA A 743 44.85 -9.14 16.48
CA ALA A 743 45.48 -8.13 15.58
C ALA A 743 45.82 -8.33 14.07
N LEU A 744 45.96 -7.14 13.44
CA LEU A 744 46.47 -6.72 12.10
C LEU A 744 45.46 -6.78 10.94
N GLY A 745 45.28 -5.77 10.07
CA GLY A 745 45.85 -4.44 9.91
C GLY A 745 45.43 -3.82 8.55
N ILE A 746 45.43 -2.48 8.46
CA ILE A 746 45.68 -1.60 7.29
C ILE A 746 44.98 -1.92 5.94
N LEU A 747 44.06 -1.05 5.47
CA LEU A 747 44.25 -0.06 4.38
C LEU A 747 42.91 0.54 3.92
N ALA A 748 42.93 1.86 3.72
CA ALA A 748 41.86 2.65 3.13
C ALA A 748 41.75 2.45 1.62
N LEU A 749 40.51 2.46 1.09
CA LEU A 749 40.20 3.09 -0.20
C LEU A 749 38.72 3.45 -0.23
N GLY A 750 38.44 4.74 -0.34
CA GLY A 750 37.10 5.28 -0.45
C GLY A 750 36.49 5.03 -1.83
N ALA A 751 35.18 4.82 -1.86
CA ALA A 751 34.34 5.08 -3.00
C ALA A 751 32.97 5.53 -2.48
N ALA A 752 32.66 6.81 -2.67
CA ALA A 752 31.33 7.35 -2.47
C ALA A 752 30.40 6.77 -3.54
N PHE A 753 29.36 6.06 -3.13
CA PHE A 753 28.22 5.77 -4.00
C PHE A 753 27.29 6.98 -3.98
N VAL A 754 27.38 7.79 -5.03
CA VAL A 754 26.32 8.71 -5.43
C VAL A 754 25.18 7.85 -5.96
N ALA A 755 24.07 7.78 -5.25
CA ALA A 755 22.83 7.20 -5.74
C ALA A 755 22.26 8.12 -6.84
N VAL A 756 22.58 7.80 -8.09
CA VAL A 756 21.87 8.37 -9.24
C VAL A 756 20.51 7.66 -9.31
N ARG A 757 19.43 8.37 -8.95
CA ARG A 757 18.06 7.99 -9.32
C ARG A 757 18.00 7.93 -10.85
N VAL A 758 17.90 6.72 -11.40
CA VAL A 758 17.60 6.53 -12.83
C VAL A 758 16.10 6.77 -13.01
N ARG A 759 15.77 7.97 -13.47
CA ARG A 759 14.44 8.32 -13.98
C ARG A 759 14.27 7.58 -15.30
N VAL A 760 13.38 6.58 -15.34
CA VAL A 760 13.00 5.91 -16.58
C VAL A 760 12.12 6.87 -17.38
N THR A 761 12.73 7.69 -18.24
CA THR A 761 12.01 8.41 -19.28
C THR A 761 11.64 7.43 -20.39
N ARG A 762 10.33 7.16 -20.56
CA ARG A 762 9.76 6.46 -21.72
C ARG A 762 10.16 7.19 -23.01
N SER A 763 11.10 6.64 -23.76
CA SER A 763 11.35 6.99 -25.16
C SER A 763 10.41 6.15 -26.03
N ARG A 764 9.28 6.72 -26.47
CA ARG A 764 8.52 6.18 -27.60
C ARG A 764 9.37 6.40 -28.87
N ARG A 765 9.77 5.31 -29.54
CA ARG A 765 10.14 5.38 -30.96
C ARG A 765 8.89 5.09 -31.79
N SER A 766 8.71 5.94 -32.79
CA SER A 766 7.73 5.92 -33.88
C SER A 766 7.40 4.55 -34.43
#